data_AF-A0A4V4H696-F1
#
_entry.id   AF-A0A4V4H696-F1
#
_cell.length_a   1.000
_cell.length_b   1.000
_cell.length_c   1.000
_cell.angle_alpha   90.00
_cell.angle_beta   90.00
_cell.angle_gamma   90.00
#
_symmetry.space_group_name_H-M   'P 1'
#
loop_
_entity.id
_entity.type
_entity.pdbx_description
1 polymer ?
#
loop_
_entity_poly.entity_id
_entity_poly.type
_entity_poly.pdbx_seq_one_letter_code
_entity_poly.pdbx_strand_id
1 'polypeptide(L)'
;MADSVPSIPCPNSVTILPLLPPPPPPPLAPPPPSCHPSDQNPAIPSAGGGRFSSFRFPAMRVTSEFDSDSSVFFHKVSCKLFDNLAKLKFSFQNDRGGQIAYPQLGFLTKHFGVLYDLESRNALLKGSFDIANFLQVRATHDVKEQQGEVAITTSMSNPSYKLEISSSVPSAGLPKTTVQFPLGEVSVERKDQETEKALSINGILKGELLNGVCTALYRDEDLNLRYCYKDEEMSFIPSISLPSNALSLAFKRRFSPSDKLSYGYHFDSSQWNMVYKHTVGKDLKFKAGYDSGVRLGWASLWVGDEDGKTKTAPRKTKVQFMLHVPQDDIGNSLLMFRVKKSRRPFSTSGQRRTPEVVIFSLYQRPPRREEEAVGEMGASDAGCGDLPPVLSSFVDAFVDYSVSGLFFPPNPTPSPAPAATRIPAPARLVAIGDFHGDLPKALQALSLAGLADPSSARWTGGAAVAVQVGDVLDRGGDELRLLYLLHRLKLDAAAGGGSLLTLHGNHEVMNADGDFRYVTRAGLEEFRGWAFWYRSGLAMKRLCSGLDPPRDPFRGVPKSFPGVKEEFWEGFRARIAALRPNGPIASRFLAGNQTVLLVGDSLFVHGGLLQQHIDHGLERINQEVKDWIMGLSGRRSPSYLRGRDSVVWLRRFSDGPNCDCGQLEEVLSMIPGARRMVMGHTIQDDGINGVCEDKAIRIDVGLSKGCTNGLPEVLEINAGDQPRILTSNPLYDERWKQEQKRQPLVKEQVKEGLAILVPEIRLKEVETKEFILSIIHIMI
;
A
#
# COMPACT_ATOMS: atom_id res chain seq x y z
N MET A 1 21.17 59.71 21.40
CA MET A 1 21.87 60.97 21.67
C MET A 1 22.99 60.70 22.64
N ALA A 2 24.12 61.37 22.43
CA ALA A 2 25.20 61.65 23.40
C ALA A 2 25.86 60.50 24.19
N ASP A 3 27.14 60.34 23.88
CA ASP A 3 28.21 59.80 24.71
C ASP A 3 28.28 60.41 26.13
N SER A 4 28.99 59.74 27.05
CA SER A 4 30.03 60.43 27.86
C SER A 4 30.96 59.46 28.61
N VAL A 5 32.25 59.74 28.52
CA VAL A 5 33.36 59.17 29.30
C VAL A 5 33.71 60.14 30.45
N PRO A 6 34.35 59.69 31.54
CA PRO A 6 35.25 60.55 32.31
C PRO A 6 36.70 60.03 32.31
N SER A 7 37.66 60.96 32.42
CA SER A 7 39.03 60.77 31.95
C SER A 7 40.09 61.45 32.84
N ILE A 8 41.17 60.70 33.16
CA ILE A 8 42.57 61.15 33.43
C ILE A 8 42.78 62.01 34.72
N PRO A 9 43.95 61.93 35.40
CA PRO A 9 45.07 62.86 35.12
C PRO A 9 46.49 62.21 35.13
N CYS A 10 47.36 62.65 34.21
CA CYS A 10 48.83 62.54 34.32
C CYS A 10 49.41 63.82 34.97
N PRO A 11 50.74 63.92 35.21
CA PRO A 11 51.54 64.78 34.30
C PRO A 11 53.07 64.49 34.13
N ASN A 12 53.59 64.92 32.96
CA ASN A 12 54.97 65.40 32.61
C ASN A 12 56.19 64.44 32.75
N SER A 13 57.01 64.07 31.73
CA SER A 13 57.71 64.75 30.57
C SER A 13 59.07 65.41 30.96
N VAL A 14 60.16 65.47 30.16
CA VAL A 14 60.48 65.28 28.70
C VAL A 14 61.91 64.64 28.53
N THR A 15 62.45 64.37 27.32
CA THR A 15 63.93 64.12 27.13
C THR A 15 64.44 63.21 25.96
N ILE A 16 64.12 63.54 24.69
CA ILE A 16 64.63 63.04 23.37
C ILE A 16 66.11 62.55 23.25
N LEU A 17 66.36 61.42 22.53
CA LEU A 17 67.32 61.21 21.39
C LEU A 17 67.11 59.78 20.74
N PRO A 18 67.71 59.38 19.59
CA PRO A 18 66.93 58.94 18.41
C PRO A 18 66.83 57.42 18.11
N LEU A 19 66.02 57.12 17.09
CA LEU A 19 65.60 55.81 16.58
C LEU A 19 66.69 54.94 15.90
N LEU A 20 66.57 53.62 16.08
CA LEU A 20 67.07 52.57 15.17
C LEU A 20 65.95 51.54 14.92
N PRO A 21 65.74 51.04 13.68
CA PRO A 21 64.62 50.15 13.34
C PRO A 21 64.93 48.65 13.51
N PRO A 22 63.93 47.80 13.81
CA PRO A 22 64.05 46.33 13.82
C PRO A 22 63.99 45.69 12.40
N PRO A 23 64.48 44.45 12.23
CA PRO A 23 64.73 43.83 10.91
C PRO A 23 63.48 43.21 10.21
N PRO A 24 63.53 43.02 8.87
CA PRO A 24 62.39 42.57 8.06
C PRO A 24 62.19 41.03 7.99
N PRO A 25 60.99 40.55 7.62
CA PRO A 25 60.67 39.12 7.44
C PRO A 25 61.16 38.53 6.10
N PRO A 26 61.39 37.19 6.02
CA PRO A 26 61.88 36.52 4.82
C PRO A 26 60.82 36.30 3.73
N PRO A 27 61.18 36.34 2.42
CA PRO A 27 60.21 36.32 1.30
C PRO A 27 59.91 34.93 0.70
N LEU A 28 58.79 34.88 -0.05
CA LEU A 28 58.27 33.74 -0.83
C LEU A 28 58.94 33.58 -2.20
N ALA A 29 58.86 32.36 -2.79
CA ALA A 29 59.29 32.09 -4.18
C ALA A 29 58.37 31.08 -4.92
N PRO A 30 57.82 31.44 -6.10
CA PRO A 30 57.22 30.56 -7.12
C PRO A 30 58.07 30.55 -8.43
N PRO A 31 57.56 30.11 -9.60
CA PRO A 31 57.09 28.79 -10.07
C PRO A 31 58.01 28.24 -11.21
N PRO A 32 57.64 27.18 -11.97
CA PRO A 32 57.42 27.38 -13.43
C PRO A 32 56.40 26.43 -14.12
N PRO A 33 56.01 26.68 -15.42
CA PRO A 33 55.06 25.84 -16.18
C PRO A 33 55.59 25.12 -17.46
N SER A 34 54.95 23.98 -17.77
CA SER A 34 54.59 23.38 -19.10
C SER A 34 55.61 22.88 -20.18
N CYS A 35 55.25 21.71 -20.75
CA CYS A 35 55.47 21.16 -22.12
C CYS A 35 56.73 20.33 -22.52
N HIS A 36 56.50 19.03 -22.83
CA HIS A 36 56.98 18.13 -23.94
C HIS A 36 58.43 18.17 -24.52
N PRO A 37 58.94 17.11 -25.23
CA PRO A 37 58.54 15.69 -25.35
C PRO A 37 59.71 14.65 -25.27
N SER A 38 59.37 13.36 -25.47
CA SER A 38 60.16 12.27 -26.11
C SER A 38 61.48 11.70 -25.53
N ASP A 39 61.47 10.36 -25.44
CA ASP A 39 62.47 9.39 -25.92
C ASP A 39 63.54 8.69 -25.01
N GLN A 40 63.57 7.35 -25.20
CA GLN A 40 64.68 6.38 -25.12
C GLN A 40 65.15 5.82 -23.74
N ASN A 41 64.59 4.64 -23.37
CA ASN A 41 65.22 3.29 -23.19
C ASN A 41 66.64 3.10 -22.57
N PRO A 42 67.03 1.88 -22.07
CA PRO A 42 66.27 0.66 -21.70
C PRO A 42 66.78 -0.11 -20.41
N ALA A 43 66.20 -1.31 -20.16
CA ALA A 43 66.73 -2.50 -19.41
C ALA A 43 66.89 -2.44 -17.86
N ILE A 44 66.11 -3.16 -17.01
CA ILE A 44 66.11 -4.63 -16.71
C ILE A 44 67.45 -5.13 -16.09
N PRO A 45 67.51 -5.96 -15.00
CA PRO A 45 66.44 -6.63 -14.22
C PRO A 45 66.53 -6.46 -12.67
N SER A 46 65.44 -6.81 -11.96
CA SER A 46 65.55 -7.66 -10.75
C SER A 46 64.34 -8.59 -10.66
N ALA A 47 64.58 -9.84 -10.26
CA ALA A 47 63.60 -10.92 -10.30
C ALA A 47 63.14 -11.35 -8.90
N GLY A 48 62.00 -12.04 -8.82
CA GLY A 48 61.66 -12.92 -7.69
C GLY A 48 60.88 -12.28 -6.55
N GLY A 49 59.55 -12.15 -6.71
CA GLY A 49 58.69 -11.66 -5.64
C GLY A 49 57.21 -11.61 -6.02
N GLY A 50 56.64 -12.74 -6.44
CA GLY A 50 55.26 -12.82 -6.95
C GLY A 50 54.20 -12.45 -5.91
N ARG A 51 53.86 -11.16 -5.81
CA ARG A 51 52.66 -10.68 -5.12
C ARG A 51 51.47 -10.82 -6.08
N PHE A 52 50.65 -11.84 -5.84
CA PHE A 52 49.31 -11.92 -6.43
C PHE A 52 48.58 -10.59 -6.22
N SER A 53 48.13 -9.97 -7.31
CA SER A 53 47.36 -8.75 -7.23
C SER A 53 46.06 -9.02 -6.47
N SER A 54 45.69 -8.09 -5.58
CA SER A 54 44.44 -8.18 -4.84
C SER A 54 43.27 -8.07 -5.81
N PHE A 55 42.64 -9.21 -6.12
CA PHE A 55 41.44 -9.27 -6.94
C PHE A 55 40.34 -8.37 -6.36
N ARG A 56 40.18 -7.16 -6.92
CA ARG A 56 39.02 -6.31 -6.65
C ARG A 56 37.80 -7.00 -7.22
N PHE A 57 36.92 -7.51 -6.36
CA PHE A 57 35.63 -8.06 -6.78
C PHE A 57 34.86 -7.02 -7.61
N PRO A 58 34.50 -7.34 -8.87
CA PRO A 58 33.80 -6.40 -9.72
C PRO A 58 32.37 -6.15 -9.21
N ALA A 59 31.88 -4.92 -9.41
CA ALA A 59 30.62 -4.48 -8.84
C ALA A 59 29.41 -5.24 -9.43
N MET A 60 28.79 -6.08 -8.60
CA MET A 60 27.56 -6.80 -8.96
C MET A 60 26.33 -5.88 -8.92
N ARG A 61 25.46 -6.06 -9.91
CA ARG A 61 24.11 -5.49 -9.98
C ARG A 61 23.11 -6.63 -9.89
N VAL A 62 22.20 -6.55 -8.92
CA VAL A 62 21.06 -7.44 -8.80
C VAL A 62 19.80 -6.65 -9.11
N THR A 63 18.89 -7.25 -9.89
CA THR A 63 17.52 -6.81 -10.11
C THR A 63 16.61 -7.98 -9.74
N SER A 64 15.55 -7.70 -9.00
CA SER A 64 14.47 -8.64 -8.67
C SER A 64 13.15 -7.98 -9.04
N GLU A 65 12.27 -8.71 -9.69
CA GLU A 65 10.95 -8.26 -10.13
C GLU A 65 9.95 -9.33 -9.70
N PHE A 66 8.77 -8.96 -9.22
CA PHE A 66 7.73 -9.89 -8.78
C PHE A 66 6.54 -9.77 -9.71
N ASP A 67 6.06 -10.91 -10.19
CA ASP A 67 4.82 -11.03 -10.95
C ASP A 67 3.73 -11.55 -10.00
N SER A 68 2.66 -10.77 -9.84
CA SER A 68 1.51 -11.12 -8.99
C SER A 68 0.73 -12.31 -9.53
N ASP A 69 0.62 -12.38 -10.86
CA ASP A 69 -0.38 -13.21 -11.55
C ASP A 69 0.10 -14.66 -11.59
N SER A 70 1.38 -14.86 -11.92
CA SER A 70 2.06 -16.15 -11.75
C SER A 70 2.57 -16.38 -10.32
N SER A 71 2.65 -15.33 -9.50
CA SER A 71 3.25 -15.37 -8.15
C SER A 71 4.73 -15.79 -8.13
N VAL A 72 5.47 -15.42 -9.17
CA VAL A 72 6.88 -15.75 -9.39
C VAL A 72 7.77 -14.51 -9.24
N PHE A 73 8.94 -14.68 -8.63
CA PHE A 73 10.02 -13.70 -8.65
C PHE A 73 10.96 -13.96 -9.83
N PHE A 74 11.20 -12.95 -10.67
CA PHE A 74 12.26 -12.95 -11.68
C PHE A 74 13.52 -12.26 -11.15
N HIS A 75 14.64 -12.98 -11.18
CA HIS A 75 15.93 -12.50 -10.70
C HIS A 75 16.94 -12.33 -11.84
N LYS A 76 17.74 -11.27 -11.76
CA LYS A 76 18.79 -10.96 -12.72
C LYS A 76 20.00 -10.36 -12.03
N VAL A 77 21.04 -11.18 -11.90
CA VAL A 77 22.37 -10.81 -11.42
C VAL A 77 23.24 -10.46 -12.63
N SER A 78 24.08 -9.43 -12.53
CA SER A 78 25.10 -9.17 -13.55
C SER A 78 26.32 -8.49 -12.97
N CYS A 79 27.48 -8.78 -13.54
CA CYS A 79 28.76 -8.27 -13.11
C CYS A 79 29.58 -7.84 -14.34
N LYS A 80 30.29 -6.71 -14.26
CA LYS A 80 31.16 -6.26 -15.35
C LYS A 80 32.61 -6.66 -15.07
N LEU A 81 33.26 -7.29 -16.04
CA LEU A 81 34.62 -7.78 -15.95
C LEU A 81 35.54 -6.91 -16.83
N PHE A 82 36.85 -6.92 -16.53
CA PHE A 82 37.90 -6.30 -17.34
C PHE A 82 37.58 -4.85 -17.76
N ASP A 83 37.40 -3.95 -16.80
CA ASP A 83 37.11 -2.51 -17.03
C ASP A 83 35.99 -2.23 -18.05
N ASN A 84 34.91 -3.02 -17.97
CA ASN A 84 33.71 -2.99 -18.81
C ASN A 84 33.82 -3.68 -20.18
N LEU A 85 34.95 -4.32 -20.53
CA LEU A 85 35.12 -5.06 -21.79
C LEU A 85 34.23 -6.31 -21.88
N ALA A 86 33.91 -6.93 -20.73
CA ALA A 86 32.99 -8.06 -20.66
C ALA A 86 31.97 -7.92 -19.52
N LYS A 87 30.92 -8.73 -19.57
CA LYS A 87 29.82 -8.76 -18.62
C LYS A 87 29.29 -10.19 -18.45
N LEU A 88 29.31 -10.66 -17.20
CA LEU A 88 28.57 -11.84 -16.78
C LEU A 88 27.13 -11.44 -16.44
N LYS A 89 26.15 -12.28 -16.82
CA LYS A 89 24.74 -12.22 -16.49
C LYS A 89 24.35 -13.59 -15.93
N PHE A 90 23.55 -13.62 -14.88
CA PHE A 90 22.81 -14.80 -14.45
C PHE A 90 21.36 -14.37 -14.24
N SER A 91 20.39 -15.17 -14.69
CA SER A 91 18.97 -14.93 -14.43
C SER A 91 18.25 -16.23 -14.15
N PHE A 92 17.24 -16.18 -13.30
CA PHE A 92 16.43 -17.33 -12.90
C PHE A 92 15.08 -16.82 -12.38
N GLN A 93 14.12 -17.71 -12.23
CA GLN A 93 12.84 -17.47 -11.59
C GLN A 93 12.74 -18.26 -10.29
N ASN A 94 11.91 -17.83 -9.32
CA ASN A 94 11.43 -18.72 -8.27
C ASN A 94 10.00 -18.44 -7.83
N ASP A 95 9.29 -19.49 -7.41
CA ASP A 95 7.92 -19.43 -6.90
C ASP A 95 7.85 -19.00 -5.42
N ARG A 96 6.63 -18.99 -4.85
CA ARG A 96 6.37 -18.76 -3.42
C ARG A 96 6.99 -19.81 -2.49
N GLY A 97 7.31 -21.01 -3.00
CA GLY A 97 8.00 -22.08 -2.27
C GLY A 97 9.53 -21.97 -2.28
N GLY A 98 10.08 -21.10 -3.12
CA GLY A 98 11.53 -20.95 -3.33
C GLY A 98 12.13 -21.95 -4.33
N GLN A 99 11.32 -22.68 -5.10
CA GLN A 99 11.81 -23.54 -6.17
C GLN A 99 12.34 -22.69 -7.33
N ILE A 100 13.53 -23.01 -7.85
CA ILE A 100 14.18 -22.24 -8.91
C ILE A 100 13.87 -22.84 -10.29
N ALA A 101 13.41 -22.00 -11.23
CA ALA A 101 13.10 -22.36 -12.61
C ALA A 101 13.85 -21.46 -13.63
N TYR A 102 14.00 -21.94 -14.86
CA TYR A 102 14.62 -21.22 -15.99
C TYR A 102 16.00 -20.56 -15.70
N PRO A 103 16.97 -21.26 -15.10
CA PRO A 103 18.30 -20.71 -14.84
C PRO A 103 19.10 -20.51 -16.14
N GLN A 104 19.53 -19.27 -16.38
CA GLN A 104 20.28 -18.85 -17.56
C GLN A 104 21.56 -18.10 -17.20
N LEU A 105 22.69 -18.55 -17.72
CA LEU A 105 23.99 -17.90 -17.62
C LEU A 105 24.31 -17.16 -18.92
N GLY A 106 24.94 -15.99 -18.86
CA GLY A 106 25.31 -15.22 -20.04
C GLY A 106 26.68 -14.57 -19.89
N PHE A 107 27.56 -14.79 -20.86
CA PHE A 107 28.83 -14.07 -20.99
C PHE A 107 28.75 -13.17 -22.22
N LEU A 108 28.97 -11.87 -22.04
CA LEU A 108 28.75 -10.85 -23.08
C LEU A 108 29.95 -9.91 -23.19
N THR A 109 30.46 -9.70 -24.39
CA THR A 109 31.51 -8.72 -24.73
C THR A 109 30.96 -7.72 -25.77
N LYS A 110 31.81 -6.84 -26.31
CA LYS A 110 31.42 -5.96 -27.44
C LYS A 110 31.09 -6.73 -28.72
N HIS A 111 31.81 -7.82 -29.00
CA HIS A 111 31.82 -8.50 -30.31
C HIS A 111 31.37 -9.96 -30.27
N PHE A 112 31.22 -10.53 -29.08
CA PHE A 112 30.83 -11.92 -28.87
C PHE A 112 30.00 -12.10 -27.60
N GLY A 113 29.05 -13.00 -27.62
CA GLY A 113 28.22 -13.37 -26.48
C GLY A 113 27.79 -14.83 -26.51
N VAL A 114 27.68 -15.42 -25.34
CA VAL A 114 27.12 -16.75 -25.10
C VAL A 114 25.97 -16.59 -24.11
N LEU A 115 24.80 -17.13 -24.45
CA LEU A 115 23.67 -17.28 -23.53
C LEU A 115 23.42 -18.78 -23.36
N TYR A 116 23.78 -19.31 -22.19
CA TYR A 116 23.61 -20.72 -21.84
C TYR A 116 22.37 -20.89 -20.97
N ASP A 117 21.47 -21.77 -21.39
CA ASP A 117 20.28 -22.16 -20.68
C ASP A 117 20.54 -23.51 -20.00
N LEU A 118 20.58 -23.50 -18.66
CA LEU A 118 21.03 -24.65 -17.85
C LEU A 118 20.00 -25.80 -17.84
N GLU A 119 18.73 -25.48 -18.10
CA GLU A 119 17.61 -26.42 -18.04
C GLU A 119 17.49 -27.20 -19.36
N SER A 120 17.41 -26.49 -20.49
CA SER A 120 17.44 -27.09 -21.83
C SER A 120 18.82 -27.65 -22.23
N ARG A 121 19.87 -27.30 -21.46
CA ARG A 121 21.31 -27.55 -21.69
C ARG A 121 21.83 -26.99 -23.03
N ASN A 122 21.25 -25.88 -23.49
CA ASN A 122 21.52 -25.28 -24.79
C ASN A 122 22.34 -23.98 -24.69
N ALA A 123 23.07 -23.62 -25.74
CA ALA A 123 23.81 -22.37 -25.86
C ALA A 123 23.39 -21.60 -27.12
N LEU A 124 22.96 -20.35 -26.95
CA LEU A 124 22.80 -19.40 -28.04
C LEU A 124 24.07 -18.52 -28.12
N LEU A 125 24.87 -18.77 -29.15
CA LEU A 125 26.05 -17.98 -29.50
C LEU A 125 25.63 -16.75 -30.30
N LYS A 126 26.30 -15.61 -30.07
CA LYS A 126 26.12 -14.37 -30.81
C LYS A 126 27.49 -13.76 -31.12
N GLY A 127 27.75 -13.45 -32.39
CA GLY A 127 28.95 -12.77 -32.85
C GLY A 127 28.59 -11.49 -33.62
N SER A 128 29.45 -10.49 -33.55
CA SER A 128 29.33 -9.27 -34.36
C SER A 128 30.69 -8.63 -34.58
N PHE A 129 31.09 -8.43 -35.83
CA PHE A 129 32.36 -7.79 -36.19
C PHE A 129 32.15 -6.77 -37.32
N ASP A 130 32.97 -5.72 -37.28
CA ASP A 130 32.96 -4.63 -38.25
C ASP A 130 34.09 -4.91 -39.26
N ILE A 131 33.75 -5.12 -40.53
CA ILE A 131 34.73 -5.38 -41.61
C ILE A 131 35.34 -4.06 -42.10
N ALA A 132 34.51 -3.02 -42.17
CA ALA A 132 34.89 -1.66 -42.53
C ALA A 132 33.97 -0.68 -41.79
N ASN A 133 34.30 0.61 -41.80
CA ASN A 133 33.50 1.68 -41.15
C ASN A 133 32.03 1.74 -41.62
N PHE A 134 31.72 1.13 -42.77
CA PHE A 134 30.40 1.07 -43.37
C PHE A 134 29.81 -0.35 -43.45
N LEU A 135 30.51 -1.40 -42.99
CA LEU A 135 30.10 -2.80 -43.18
C LEU A 135 30.25 -3.62 -41.89
N GLN A 136 29.12 -4.07 -41.33
CA GLN A 136 29.04 -4.87 -40.12
C GLN A 136 28.41 -6.23 -40.42
N VAL A 137 28.97 -7.29 -39.84
CA VAL A 137 28.39 -8.65 -39.88
C VAL A 137 27.98 -9.05 -38.48
N ARG A 138 26.79 -9.65 -38.36
CA ARG A 138 26.26 -10.25 -37.13
C ARG A 138 25.88 -11.70 -37.41
N ALA A 139 26.16 -12.58 -36.47
CA ALA A 139 25.79 -13.99 -36.54
C ALA A 139 25.19 -14.44 -35.21
N THR A 140 24.18 -15.30 -35.26
CA THR A 140 23.66 -16.01 -34.09
C THR A 140 23.56 -17.49 -34.42
N HIS A 141 23.82 -18.36 -33.45
CA HIS A 141 23.77 -19.80 -33.63
C HIS A 141 23.29 -20.49 -32.35
N ASP A 142 22.24 -21.28 -32.49
CA ASP A 142 21.72 -22.18 -31.48
C ASP A 142 22.44 -23.53 -31.60
N VAL A 143 23.16 -23.91 -30.55
CA VAL A 143 24.07 -25.07 -30.59
C VAL A 143 23.33 -26.40 -30.58
N LYS A 144 22.14 -26.47 -29.97
CA LYS A 144 21.36 -27.71 -29.84
C LYS A 144 20.45 -27.94 -31.04
N GLU A 145 19.76 -26.89 -31.48
CA GLU A 145 18.89 -26.94 -32.66
C GLU A 145 19.69 -26.91 -33.97
N GLN A 146 21.00 -26.65 -33.90
CA GLN A 146 21.93 -26.51 -35.04
C GLN A 146 21.52 -25.43 -36.05
N GLN A 147 20.68 -24.48 -35.61
CA GLN A 147 20.13 -23.40 -36.42
C GLN A 147 20.75 -22.05 -36.04
N GLY A 148 20.43 -20.99 -36.77
CA GLY A 148 21.06 -19.70 -36.60
C GLY A 148 20.65 -18.70 -37.67
N GLU A 149 21.20 -17.49 -37.57
CA GLU A 149 20.97 -16.39 -38.51
C GLU A 149 22.28 -15.62 -38.71
N VAL A 150 22.61 -15.32 -39.96
CA VAL A 150 23.69 -14.39 -40.34
C VAL A 150 23.08 -13.18 -41.02
N ALA A 151 23.44 -11.98 -40.54
CA ALA A 151 23.00 -10.69 -41.06
C ALA A 151 24.19 -9.81 -41.42
N ILE A 152 24.20 -9.28 -42.64
CA ILE A 152 25.19 -8.33 -43.15
C ILE A 152 24.51 -6.97 -43.28
N THR A 153 25.11 -5.95 -42.70
CA THR A 153 24.62 -4.57 -42.71
C THR A 153 25.65 -3.66 -43.37
N THR A 154 25.26 -2.96 -44.44
CA THR A 154 26.04 -1.87 -45.03
C THR A 154 25.33 -0.52 -44.85
N SER A 155 26.09 0.56 -44.66
CA SER A 155 25.55 1.90 -44.43
C SER A 155 26.31 2.97 -45.22
N MET A 156 25.58 3.76 -46.01
CA MET A 156 26.10 4.93 -46.73
C MET A 156 25.73 6.21 -46.00
N SER A 157 26.70 7.12 -45.88
CA SER A 157 26.52 8.44 -45.28
C SER A 157 26.25 9.51 -46.35
N ASN A 158 25.11 10.19 -46.20
CA ASN A 158 24.66 11.38 -46.93
C ASN A 158 24.14 11.16 -48.39
N PRO A 159 22.81 10.93 -48.58
CA PRO A 159 21.79 10.72 -47.55
C PRO A 159 22.02 9.41 -46.79
N SER A 160 21.46 9.28 -45.58
CA SER A 160 21.63 8.05 -44.79
C SER A 160 20.83 6.89 -45.38
N TYR A 161 21.49 5.99 -46.10
CA TYR A 161 20.94 4.72 -46.55
C TYR A 161 21.61 3.57 -45.79
N LYS A 162 20.83 2.56 -45.43
CA LYS A 162 21.36 1.31 -44.87
C LYS A 162 20.67 0.12 -45.54
N LEU A 163 21.47 -0.86 -45.96
CA LEU A 163 21.01 -2.13 -46.51
C LEU A 163 21.38 -3.25 -45.53
N GLU A 164 20.41 -4.04 -45.13
CA GLU A 164 20.59 -5.20 -44.25
C GLU A 164 20.07 -6.45 -44.96
N ILE A 165 20.92 -7.45 -45.11
CA ILE A 165 20.59 -8.75 -45.72
C ILE A 165 20.78 -9.80 -44.63
N SER A 166 19.75 -10.60 -44.33
CA SER A 166 19.83 -11.67 -43.33
C SER A 166 19.31 -13.02 -43.85
N SER A 167 19.90 -14.11 -43.37
CA SER A 167 19.61 -15.48 -43.80
C SER A 167 19.74 -16.45 -42.63
N SER A 168 18.91 -17.48 -42.59
CA SER A 168 19.06 -18.60 -41.66
C SER A 168 20.28 -19.47 -42.02
N VAL A 169 20.80 -20.19 -41.02
CA VAL A 169 21.91 -21.14 -41.15
C VAL A 169 21.57 -22.41 -40.33
N PRO A 170 21.44 -23.61 -40.94
CA PRO A 170 21.45 -23.87 -42.38
C PRO A 170 20.34 -23.09 -43.11
N SER A 171 20.58 -22.76 -44.38
CA SER A 171 19.65 -21.91 -45.13
C SER A 171 18.33 -22.64 -45.39
N ALA A 172 17.25 -22.01 -44.91
CA ALA A 172 15.88 -22.50 -45.06
C ALA A 172 15.07 -21.72 -46.11
N GLY A 173 15.70 -20.84 -46.90
CA GLY A 173 14.98 -20.02 -47.88
C GLY A 173 15.82 -18.90 -48.52
N LEU A 174 15.15 -17.95 -49.17
CA LEU A 174 15.80 -16.73 -49.66
C LEU A 174 16.07 -15.75 -48.51
N PRO A 175 17.17 -14.95 -48.58
CA PRO A 175 17.50 -13.99 -47.54
C PRO A 175 16.49 -12.84 -47.48
N LYS A 176 16.18 -12.40 -46.26
CA LYS A 176 15.43 -11.17 -46.00
C LYS A 176 16.31 -9.97 -46.31
N THR A 177 15.78 -9.04 -47.10
CA THR A 177 16.49 -7.81 -47.51
C THR A 177 15.74 -6.59 -47.01
N THR A 178 16.40 -5.71 -46.26
CA THR A 178 15.82 -4.47 -45.72
C THR A 178 16.62 -3.26 -46.18
N VAL A 179 15.96 -2.30 -46.81
CA VAL A 179 16.51 -1.02 -47.26
C VAL A 179 15.93 0.11 -46.42
N GLN A 180 16.78 0.77 -45.63
CA GLN A 180 16.49 1.99 -44.90
C GLN A 180 16.97 3.19 -45.71
N PHE A 181 16.15 4.24 -45.76
CA PHE A 181 16.36 5.49 -46.49
C PHE A 181 15.88 6.68 -45.63
N PRO A 182 16.23 7.94 -45.95
CA PRO A 182 15.96 9.07 -45.05
C PRO A 182 14.50 9.25 -44.63
N LEU A 183 13.56 8.87 -45.49
CA LEU A 183 12.12 8.98 -45.27
C LEU A 183 11.47 7.67 -44.81
N GLY A 184 12.19 6.56 -44.62
CA GLY A 184 11.53 5.28 -44.39
C GLY A 184 12.39 4.02 -44.41
N GLU A 185 11.73 2.86 -44.39
CA GLU A 185 12.34 1.57 -44.67
C GLU A 185 11.39 0.66 -45.45
N VAL A 186 11.93 -0.24 -46.25
CA VAL A 186 11.20 -1.34 -46.91
C VAL A 186 11.99 -2.63 -46.69
N SER A 187 11.30 -3.67 -46.22
CA SER A 187 11.84 -5.02 -46.09
C SER A 187 11.07 -5.99 -46.98
N VAL A 188 11.81 -6.82 -47.73
CA VAL A 188 11.27 -7.91 -48.54
C VAL A 188 11.77 -9.23 -47.96
N GLU A 189 10.85 -10.15 -47.70
CA GLU A 189 11.13 -11.51 -47.27
C GLU A 189 10.23 -12.50 -48.03
N ARG A 190 10.73 -13.71 -48.30
CA ARG A 190 9.88 -14.79 -48.81
C ARG A 190 9.23 -15.49 -47.62
N LYS A 191 7.91 -15.64 -47.65
CA LYS A 191 7.18 -16.50 -46.71
C LYS A 191 6.76 -17.76 -47.46
N ASP A 192 7.25 -18.92 -47.01
CA ASP A 192 6.77 -20.21 -47.48
C ASP A 192 5.57 -20.60 -46.61
N GLN A 193 4.36 -20.57 -47.18
CA GLN A 193 3.14 -21.12 -46.59
C GLN A 193 2.85 -22.48 -47.25
N GLU A 194 2.04 -23.33 -46.60
CA GLU A 194 1.90 -24.75 -46.97
C GLU A 194 1.41 -25.01 -48.41
N THR A 195 0.80 -24.04 -49.09
CA THR A 195 0.27 -24.18 -50.46
C THR A 195 0.74 -23.12 -51.47
N GLU A 196 1.29 -21.97 -51.07
CA GLU A 196 1.80 -20.95 -52.00
C GLU A 196 3.09 -20.24 -51.51
N LYS A 197 3.91 -19.79 -52.48
CA LYS A 197 5.20 -19.11 -52.25
C LYS A 197 5.07 -17.60 -52.41
N ALA A 198 4.66 -16.90 -51.36
CA ALA A 198 4.44 -15.45 -51.38
C ALA A 198 5.71 -14.63 -51.07
N LEU A 199 5.82 -13.45 -51.67
CA LEU A 199 6.78 -12.41 -51.28
C LEU A 199 6.07 -11.43 -50.35
N SER A 200 6.49 -11.37 -49.09
CA SER A 200 6.01 -10.38 -48.12
C SER A 200 6.85 -9.10 -48.27
N ILE A 201 6.16 -7.99 -48.54
CA ILE A 201 6.74 -6.65 -48.56
C ILE A 201 6.16 -5.89 -47.37
N ASN A 202 7.02 -5.42 -46.48
CA ASN A 202 6.64 -4.57 -45.36
C ASN A 202 7.43 -3.26 -45.47
N GLY A 203 6.86 -2.13 -45.05
CA GLY A 203 7.57 -0.86 -45.12
C GLY A 203 6.93 0.26 -44.31
N ILE A 204 7.74 1.25 -43.97
CA ILE A 204 7.31 2.49 -43.33
C ILE A 204 7.80 3.67 -44.16
N LEU A 205 6.91 4.62 -44.44
CA LEU A 205 7.22 5.91 -45.06
C LEU A 205 6.80 7.02 -44.10
N LYS A 206 7.63 8.05 -43.98
CA LYS A 206 7.40 9.25 -43.17
C LYS A 206 7.66 10.48 -44.01
N GLY A 207 6.78 11.47 -43.90
CA GLY A 207 6.91 12.75 -44.58
C GLY A 207 6.39 13.88 -43.70
N GLU A 208 7.01 15.04 -43.81
CA GLU A 208 6.50 16.27 -43.18
C GLU A 208 5.37 16.83 -44.04
N LEU A 209 4.27 17.23 -43.40
CA LEU A 209 3.10 17.83 -44.04
C LEU A 209 2.51 18.86 -43.08
N LEU A 210 2.44 20.13 -43.51
CA LEU A 210 2.08 21.26 -42.65
C LEU A 210 2.95 21.26 -41.38
N ASN A 211 2.34 21.37 -40.20
CA ASN A 211 3.01 21.35 -38.88
C ASN A 211 2.97 19.95 -38.23
N GLY A 212 3.08 18.89 -39.03
CA GLY A 212 3.01 17.51 -38.55
C GLY A 212 3.72 16.51 -39.42
N VAL A 213 3.80 15.27 -38.92
CA VAL A 213 4.45 14.15 -39.62
C VAL A 213 3.39 13.13 -40.03
N CYS A 214 3.26 12.91 -41.33
CA CYS A 214 2.55 11.77 -41.90
C CYS A 214 3.42 10.52 -41.79
N THR A 215 2.83 9.40 -41.42
CA THR A 215 3.45 8.07 -41.40
C THR A 215 2.50 7.08 -42.07
N ALA A 216 2.98 6.39 -43.09
CA ALA A 216 2.33 5.22 -43.67
C ALA A 216 3.14 3.98 -43.29
N LEU A 217 2.50 2.98 -42.67
CA LEU A 217 3.11 1.71 -42.30
C LEU A 217 2.32 0.59 -42.98
N TYR A 218 2.95 -0.08 -43.94
CA TYR A 218 2.41 -1.27 -44.59
C TYR A 218 3.04 -2.52 -43.98
N ARG A 219 2.23 -3.46 -43.52
CA ARG A 219 2.69 -4.75 -42.98
C ARG A 219 1.64 -5.81 -43.18
N ASP A 220 2.03 -6.97 -43.70
CA ASP A 220 1.17 -8.16 -43.82
C ASP A 220 -0.22 -7.82 -44.39
N GLU A 221 -0.22 -7.09 -45.51
CA GLU A 221 -1.38 -6.55 -46.24
C GLU A 221 -2.13 -5.37 -45.60
N ASP A 222 -1.94 -5.09 -44.30
CA ASP A 222 -2.51 -3.92 -43.63
C ASP A 222 -1.74 -2.61 -43.91
N LEU A 223 -2.44 -1.56 -44.34
CA LEU A 223 -1.92 -0.20 -44.48
C LEU A 223 -2.43 0.71 -43.34
N ASN A 224 -1.52 1.07 -42.43
CA ASN A 224 -1.77 1.97 -41.31
C ASN A 224 -1.29 3.38 -41.65
N LEU A 225 -2.23 4.32 -41.79
CA LEU A 225 -1.95 5.74 -42.01
C LEU A 225 -2.12 6.52 -40.71
N ARG A 226 -1.13 7.33 -40.35
CA ARG A 226 -1.12 8.16 -39.14
C ARG A 226 -0.61 9.56 -39.46
N TYR A 227 -1.33 10.59 -39.07
CA TYR A 227 -0.80 11.96 -39.04
C TYR A 227 -0.51 12.34 -37.57
N CYS A 228 0.58 13.06 -37.33
CA CYS A 228 0.94 13.53 -36.00
C CYS A 228 1.24 15.02 -36.06
N TYR A 229 0.21 15.85 -35.83
CA TYR A 229 0.37 17.27 -35.55
C TYR A 229 0.94 17.46 -34.14
N LYS A 230 1.85 18.42 -33.97
CA LYS A 230 2.41 18.74 -32.65
C LYS A 230 2.91 20.18 -32.60
N ASP A 231 2.50 20.88 -31.55
CA ASP A 231 3.05 22.18 -31.14
C ASP A 231 3.73 22.08 -29.75
N GLU A 232 3.99 23.21 -29.09
CA GLU A 232 4.63 23.25 -27.77
C GLU A 232 3.78 22.68 -26.63
N GLU A 233 2.46 22.76 -26.78
CA GLU A 233 1.46 22.43 -25.76
C GLU A 233 0.60 21.21 -26.14
N MET A 234 0.39 20.94 -27.43
CA MET A 234 -0.54 19.95 -27.95
C MET A 234 0.15 18.89 -28.82
N SER A 235 -0.45 17.72 -28.91
CA SER A 235 -0.24 16.78 -30.01
C SER A 235 -1.57 16.16 -30.41
N PHE A 236 -1.88 16.11 -31.70
CA PHE A 236 -3.12 15.59 -32.26
C PHE A 236 -2.78 14.54 -33.32
N ILE A 237 -3.26 13.31 -33.12
CA ILE A 237 -2.76 12.11 -33.77
C ILE A 237 -3.92 11.23 -34.26
N PRO A 238 -4.57 11.57 -35.38
CA PRO A 238 -5.49 10.66 -36.05
C PRO A 238 -4.73 9.52 -36.74
N SER A 239 -5.32 8.32 -36.73
CA SER A 239 -4.86 7.18 -37.52
C SER A 239 -6.02 6.33 -38.05
N ILE A 240 -5.85 5.80 -39.25
CA ILE A 240 -6.75 4.84 -39.90
C ILE A 240 -5.97 3.62 -40.36
N SER A 241 -6.54 2.44 -40.17
CA SER A 241 -6.01 1.16 -40.67
C SER A 241 -6.88 0.67 -41.83
N LEU A 242 -6.25 0.20 -42.91
CA LEU A 242 -6.90 -0.37 -44.10
C LEU A 242 -6.42 -1.81 -44.28
N PRO A 243 -7.27 -2.76 -44.71
CA PRO A 243 -8.63 -2.57 -45.23
C PRO A 243 -9.74 -2.49 -44.17
N SER A 244 -9.43 -2.66 -42.88
CA SER A 244 -10.43 -2.70 -41.79
C SER A 244 -11.23 -1.39 -41.61
N ASN A 245 -10.73 -0.27 -42.13
CA ASN A 245 -11.23 1.09 -41.91
C ASN A 245 -11.28 1.50 -40.43
N ALA A 246 -10.53 0.82 -39.56
CA ALA A 246 -10.49 1.10 -38.13
C ALA A 246 -9.88 2.49 -37.88
N LEU A 247 -10.70 3.41 -37.37
CA LEU A 247 -10.34 4.80 -37.12
C LEU A 247 -10.05 5.02 -35.63
N SER A 248 -8.97 5.73 -35.32
CA SER A 248 -8.60 6.13 -33.97
C SER A 248 -8.08 7.56 -33.92
N LEU A 249 -8.28 8.23 -32.78
CA LEU A 249 -7.76 9.56 -32.51
C LEU A 249 -7.09 9.58 -31.13
N ALA A 250 -5.83 10.03 -31.09
CA ALA A 250 -5.14 10.33 -29.84
C ALA A 250 -4.79 11.83 -29.74
N PHE A 251 -5.02 12.41 -28.56
CA PHE A 251 -4.76 13.80 -28.24
C PHE A 251 -3.90 13.88 -26.97
N LYS A 252 -2.99 14.85 -26.91
CA LYS A 252 -2.14 15.11 -25.74
C LYS A 252 -2.09 16.61 -25.52
N ARG A 253 -2.36 17.07 -24.30
CA ARG A 253 -2.31 18.48 -23.91
C ARG A 253 -1.45 18.66 -22.68
N ARG A 254 -0.55 19.63 -22.74
CA ARG A 254 0.17 20.19 -21.61
C ARG A 254 -0.66 21.38 -21.11
N PHE A 255 -0.92 21.42 -19.81
CA PHE A 255 -1.60 22.56 -19.16
C PHE A 255 -0.63 23.46 -18.40
N SER A 256 0.50 22.91 -17.97
CA SER A 256 1.60 23.61 -17.31
C SER A 256 2.92 22.88 -17.61
N PRO A 257 4.10 23.41 -17.26
CA PRO A 257 5.36 22.66 -17.34
C PRO A 257 5.32 21.30 -16.61
N SER A 258 4.51 21.19 -15.55
CA SER A 258 4.35 20.00 -14.70
C SER A 258 3.25 19.05 -15.19
N ASP A 259 2.21 19.59 -15.83
CA ASP A 259 0.91 18.93 -16.06
C ASP A 259 0.69 18.54 -17.52
N LYS A 260 0.39 17.26 -17.73
CA LYS A 260 0.07 16.72 -19.06
C LYS A 260 -1.04 15.69 -19.02
N LEU A 261 -2.06 15.89 -19.85
CA LEU A 261 -3.08 14.92 -20.18
C LEU A 261 -2.76 14.23 -21.52
N SER A 262 -3.10 12.96 -21.62
CA SER A 262 -3.16 12.18 -22.85
C SER A 262 -4.51 11.48 -22.89
N TYR A 263 -5.14 11.45 -24.06
CA TYR A 263 -6.43 10.80 -24.32
C TYR A 263 -6.36 10.05 -25.64
N GLY A 264 -6.99 8.90 -25.73
CA GLY A 264 -7.11 8.10 -26.95
C GLY A 264 -8.53 7.57 -27.09
N TYR A 265 -9.06 7.53 -28.32
CA TYR A 265 -10.38 7.03 -28.66
C TYR A 265 -10.32 6.19 -29.94
N HIS A 266 -10.98 5.04 -29.94
CA HIS A 266 -11.14 4.16 -31.10
C HIS A 266 -12.62 4.18 -31.50
N PHE A 267 -12.90 4.56 -32.75
CA PHE A 267 -14.26 4.84 -33.21
C PHE A 267 -15.07 3.58 -33.57
N ASP A 268 -14.38 2.50 -33.88
CA ASP A 268 -14.92 1.18 -34.20
C ASP A 268 -15.50 0.46 -32.96
N SER A 269 -14.81 0.58 -31.83
CA SER A 269 -15.06 -0.16 -30.59
C SER A 269 -15.62 0.72 -29.47
N SER A 270 -15.66 2.05 -29.68
CA SER A 270 -15.92 3.08 -28.66
C SER A 270 -14.99 3.01 -27.44
N GLN A 271 -13.86 2.31 -27.56
CA GLN A 271 -12.87 2.16 -26.49
C GLN A 271 -11.99 3.39 -26.38
N TRP A 272 -11.82 3.90 -25.17
CA TRP A 272 -11.01 5.06 -24.86
C TRP A 272 -10.06 4.81 -23.70
N ASN A 273 -8.97 5.57 -23.69
CA ASN A 273 -8.06 5.63 -22.55
C ASN A 273 -7.69 7.08 -22.24
N MET A 274 -7.35 7.32 -20.99
CA MET A 274 -6.94 8.63 -20.50
C MET A 274 -5.77 8.46 -19.53
N VAL A 275 -4.75 9.31 -19.63
CA VAL A 275 -3.61 9.34 -18.71
C VAL A 275 -3.26 10.78 -18.37
N TYR A 276 -3.42 11.14 -17.11
CA TYR A 276 -2.89 12.36 -16.52
C TYR A 276 -1.50 12.11 -15.94
N LYS A 277 -0.60 13.09 -16.09
CA LYS A 277 0.75 13.11 -15.54
C LYS A 277 0.97 14.45 -14.85
N HIS A 278 1.40 14.41 -13.59
CA HIS A 278 1.89 15.55 -12.84
C HIS A 278 3.38 15.35 -12.48
N THR A 279 4.17 16.42 -12.43
CA THR A 279 5.62 16.36 -12.15
C THR A 279 5.99 17.44 -11.14
N VAL A 280 6.56 17.06 -9.99
CA VAL A 280 7.03 18.00 -8.98
C VAL A 280 8.56 18.00 -9.00
N GLY A 281 9.13 19.08 -9.54
CA GLY A 281 10.58 19.20 -9.74
C GLY A 281 11.14 18.14 -10.70
N LYS A 282 12.33 17.60 -10.38
CA LYS A 282 12.98 16.53 -11.16
C LYS A 282 12.78 15.15 -10.57
N ASP A 283 12.50 15.05 -9.27
CA ASP A 283 12.58 13.80 -8.51
C ASP A 283 11.24 13.20 -8.10
N LEU A 284 10.11 13.86 -8.40
CA LEU A 284 8.79 13.29 -8.14
C LEU A 284 7.92 13.36 -9.39
N LYS A 285 7.32 12.24 -9.77
CA LYS A 285 6.38 12.16 -10.90
C LYS A 285 5.21 11.26 -10.56
N PHE A 286 4.03 11.83 -10.69
CA PHE A 286 2.76 11.12 -10.59
C PHE A 286 2.18 10.86 -11.99
N LYS A 287 1.52 9.73 -12.15
CA LYS A 287 0.62 9.46 -13.27
C LYS A 287 -0.62 8.77 -12.73
N ALA A 288 -1.79 9.12 -13.24
CA ALA A 288 -3.01 8.35 -13.09
C ALA A 288 -3.62 8.13 -14.47
N GLY A 289 -4.26 7.00 -14.69
CA GLY A 289 -4.92 6.70 -15.94
C GLY A 289 -6.08 5.72 -15.80
N TYR A 290 -6.86 5.64 -16.86
CA TYR A 290 -7.95 4.69 -17.01
C TYR A 290 -7.96 4.19 -18.45
N ASP A 291 -8.23 2.90 -18.63
CA ASP A 291 -8.44 2.29 -19.92
C ASP A 291 -9.78 1.55 -19.93
N SER A 292 -10.69 1.93 -20.85
CA SER A 292 -12.03 1.38 -20.91
C SER A 292 -12.10 0.03 -21.62
N GLY A 293 -11.09 -0.34 -22.41
CA GLY A 293 -11.05 -1.64 -23.11
C GLY A 293 -10.78 -2.79 -22.14
N VAL A 294 -9.95 -2.54 -21.13
CA VAL A 294 -9.68 -3.48 -20.01
C VAL A 294 -10.36 -3.08 -18.69
N ARG A 295 -11.17 -2.01 -18.70
CA ARG A 295 -11.92 -1.47 -17.57
C ARG A 295 -11.06 -1.32 -16.30
N LEU A 296 -9.88 -0.73 -16.46
CA LEU A 296 -8.84 -0.68 -15.42
C LEU A 296 -8.43 0.77 -15.12
N GLY A 297 -8.60 1.19 -13.87
CA GLY A 297 -7.96 2.38 -13.32
C GLY A 297 -6.55 2.06 -12.82
N TRP A 298 -5.61 2.98 -12.98
CA TRP A 298 -4.28 2.82 -12.40
C TRP A 298 -3.65 4.15 -11.97
N ALA A 299 -2.79 4.09 -10.96
CA ALA A 299 -1.98 5.21 -10.50
C ALA A 299 -0.53 4.76 -10.33
N SER A 300 0.43 5.67 -10.54
CA SER A 300 1.84 5.39 -10.27
C SER A 300 2.56 6.61 -9.72
N LEU A 301 3.36 6.39 -8.68
CA LEU A 301 4.23 7.38 -8.06
C LEU A 301 5.69 6.98 -8.26
N TRP A 302 6.47 7.86 -8.88
CA TRP A 302 7.91 7.72 -9.06
C TRP A 302 8.66 8.66 -8.14
N VAL A 303 9.68 8.12 -7.46
CA VAL A 303 10.62 8.83 -6.60
C VAL A 303 12.04 8.64 -7.15
N GLY A 304 12.67 9.77 -7.48
CA GLY A 304 13.94 9.91 -8.21
C GLY A 304 13.74 10.11 -9.72
N ASP A 305 14.46 11.08 -10.30
CA ASP A 305 14.51 11.40 -11.74
C ASP A 305 14.38 10.17 -12.65
N GLU A 306 13.38 10.13 -13.54
CA GLU A 306 13.02 9.01 -14.41
C GLU A 306 14.13 8.66 -15.41
N ASP A 307 14.73 9.67 -16.05
CA ASP A 307 15.78 9.54 -17.07
C ASP A 307 17.19 9.56 -16.47
N GLY A 308 17.32 10.10 -15.25
CA GLY A 308 18.56 10.16 -14.48
C GLY A 308 19.22 8.79 -14.24
N LYS A 309 20.55 8.77 -14.20
CA LYS A 309 21.30 7.56 -13.82
C LYS A 309 21.01 7.23 -12.36
N THR A 310 20.96 5.96 -11.95
CA THR A 310 20.86 5.60 -10.51
C THR A 310 22.02 6.11 -9.65
N LYS A 311 23.03 6.78 -10.23
CA LYS A 311 24.09 7.48 -9.49
C LYS A 311 23.69 8.90 -9.05
N THR A 312 22.70 9.52 -9.69
CA THR A 312 22.26 10.92 -9.45
C THR A 312 20.96 11.01 -8.63
N ALA A 313 20.14 9.94 -8.62
CA ALA A 313 18.96 9.87 -7.75
C ALA A 313 19.32 9.84 -6.24
N PRO A 314 18.44 10.34 -5.34
CA PRO A 314 18.64 10.29 -3.89
C PRO A 314 19.04 8.91 -3.37
N ARG A 315 20.07 8.85 -2.52
CA ARG A 315 20.65 7.59 -1.99
C ARG A 315 20.92 6.50 -3.06
N LYS A 316 21.12 6.89 -4.32
CA LYS A 316 21.28 6.01 -5.49
C LYS A 316 20.17 4.98 -5.67
N THR A 317 18.95 5.34 -5.26
CA THR A 317 17.78 4.47 -5.26
C THR A 317 16.64 5.15 -6.03
N LYS A 318 16.00 4.42 -6.95
CA LYS A 318 14.70 4.82 -7.50
C LYS A 318 13.61 3.90 -6.94
N VAL A 319 12.45 4.46 -6.64
CA VAL A 319 11.26 3.72 -6.21
C VAL A 319 10.10 4.08 -7.13
N GLN A 320 9.39 3.07 -7.60
CA GLN A 320 8.10 3.23 -8.28
C GLN A 320 7.06 2.47 -7.48
N PHE A 321 5.94 3.11 -7.17
CA PHE A 321 4.71 2.46 -6.74
C PHE A 321 3.73 2.45 -7.91
N MET A 322 2.96 1.38 -8.06
CA MET A 322 1.86 1.29 -9.02
C MET A 322 0.66 0.63 -8.36
N LEU A 323 -0.51 1.27 -8.43
CA LEU A 323 -1.79 0.71 -8.01
C LEU A 323 -2.62 0.46 -9.26
N HIS A 324 -3.17 -0.75 -9.40
CA HIS A 324 -4.14 -1.13 -10.42
C HIS A 324 -5.47 -1.44 -9.72
N VAL A 325 -6.58 -0.91 -10.24
CA VAL A 325 -7.93 -1.02 -9.67
C VAL A 325 -8.89 -1.42 -10.79
N PRO A 326 -9.34 -2.69 -10.85
CA PRO A 326 -10.39 -3.11 -11.77
C PRO A 326 -11.69 -2.36 -11.49
N GLN A 327 -12.40 -1.92 -12.53
CA GLN A 327 -13.67 -1.20 -12.37
C GLN A 327 -14.76 -2.09 -11.76
N ASP A 328 -14.79 -3.38 -12.15
CA ASP A 328 -15.80 -4.34 -11.73
C ASP A 328 -15.51 -5.03 -10.39
N ASP A 329 -14.26 -4.99 -9.93
CA ASP A 329 -13.82 -5.62 -8.68
C ASP A 329 -12.68 -4.81 -8.04
N ILE A 330 -13.08 -3.76 -7.31
CA ILE A 330 -12.15 -2.90 -6.54
C ILE A 330 -11.46 -3.72 -5.44
N GLY A 331 -12.06 -4.84 -4.97
CA GLY A 331 -11.47 -5.75 -4.00
C GLY A 331 -10.21 -6.46 -4.51
N ASN A 332 -10.10 -6.66 -5.82
CA ASN A 332 -8.91 -7.19 -6.51
C ASN A 332 -7.86 -6.13 -6.86
N SER A 333 -7.81 -5.00 -6.15
CA SER A 333 -6.80 -3.97 -6.38
C SER A 333 -5.38 -4.49 -6.15
N LEU A 334 -4.50 -4.34 -7.14
CA LEU A 334 -3.10 -4.79 -7.09
C LEU A 334 -2.15 -3.62 -6.82
N LEU A 335 -1.40 -3.70 -5.72
CA LEU A 335 -0.33 -2.75 -5.39
C LEU A 335 1.04 -3.37 -5.68
N MET A 336 1.72 -2.85 -6.70
CA MET A 336 3.08 -3.22 -7.09
C MET A 336 4.09 -2.17 -6.66
N PHE A 337 5.31 -2.59 -6.32
CA PHE A 337 6.43 -1.67 -6.09
C PHE A 337 7.72 -2.18 -6.75
N ARG A 338 8.51 -1.24 -7.30
CA ARG A 338 9.79 -1.52 -7.95
C ARG A 338 10.90 -0.67 -7.34
N VAL A 339 11.90 -1.33 -6.75
CA VAL A 339 13.04 -0.66 -6.10
C VAL A 339 14.34 -0.95 -6.86
N LYS A 340 15.09 0.10 -7.20
CA LYS A 340 16.34 -0.01 -7.97
C LYS A 340 17.48 0.73 -7.27
N LYS A 341 18.36 0.00 -6.58
CA LYS A 341 19.44 0.52 -5.72
C LYS A 341 20.84 0.22 -6.28
N SER A 342 21.81 1.14 -6.11
CA SER A 342 23.21 0.94 -6.53
C SER A 342 24.21 1.15 -5.38
N ARG A 343 24.93 0.10 -4.97
CA ARG A 343 26.03 0.17 -3.98
C ARG A 343 27.37 0.63 -4.62
N ARG A 344 28.33 1.08 -3.79
CA ARG A 344 29.75 1.31 -4.11
C ARG A 344 30.62 0.27 -3.35
N PRO A 345 31.92 0.09 -3.69
CA PRO A 345 32.79 -0.88 -3.01
C PRO A 345 33.08 -0.49 -1.55
N PHE A 346 33.32 -1.49 -0.69
CA PHE A 346 33.76 -1.30 0.69
C PHE A 346 35.25 -0.88 0.76
N SER A 347 35.59 -0.09 1.78
CA SER A 347 36.96 0.17 2.23
C SER A 347 37.35 -0.85 3.31
N THR A 348 38.64 -1.18 3.41
CA THR A 348 39.15 -2.24 4.28
C THR A 348 39.58 -1.73 5.66
N SER A 349 38.87 -2.15 6.70
CA SER A 349 39.45 -2.41 8.02
C SER A 349 38.97 -3.78 8.52
N GLY A 350 39.81 -4.47 9.29
CA GLY A 350 39.79 -5.93 9.36
C GLY A 350 38.72 -6.55 10.26
N GLN A 351 37.67 -7.10 9.66
CA GLN A 351 37.03 -8.33 10.15
C GLN A 351 36.51 -9.14 8.95
N ARG A 352 36.87 -10.42 8.85
CA ARG A 352 36.32 -11.34 7.83
C ARG A 352 34.85 -11.58 8.14
N ARG A 353 33.95 -10.91 7.41
CA ARG A 353 32.56 -11.36 7.25
C ARG A 353 32.38 -11.90 5.83
N THR A 354 31.75 -13.07 5.73
CA THR A 354 31.32 -13.67 4.47
C THR A 354 30.36 -12.73 3.73
N PRO A 355 30.30 -12.77 2.39
CA PRO A 355 29.38 -11.93 1.63
C PRO A 355 27.92 -12.34 1.92
N GLU A 356 27.21 -11.54 2.72
CA GLU A 356 25.77 -11.68 2.89
C GLU A 356 25.04 -11.35 1.57
N VAL A 357 24.53 -12.41 0.93
CA VAL A 357 23.47 -12.26 -0.06
C VAL A 357 22.19 -12.00 0.71
N VAL A 358 21.64 -10.78 0.61
CA VAL A 358 20.32 -10.47 1.18
C VAL A 358 19.24 -11.09 0.29
N ILE A 359 19.00 -12.39 0.51
CA ILE A 359 17.80 -13.09 0.08
C ILE A 359 16.78 -12.96 1.20
N PHE A 360 15.59 -12.44 0.91
CA PHE A 360 14.47 -12.55 1.84
C PHE A 360 13.91 -13.97 1.74
N SER A 361 14.47 -14.89 2.53
CA SER A 361 13.85 -16.19 2.81
C SER A 361 13.13 -16.10 4.16
N LEU A 362 11.85 -16.42 4.19
CA LEU A 362 10.97 -16.26 5.35
C LEU A 362 11.03 -17.46 6.31
N TYR A 363 12.22 -17.85 6.82
CA TYR A 363 12.35 -18.57 8.11
C TYR A 363 13.83 -18.79 8.48
N GLN A 364 14.22 -18.48 9.73
CA GLN A 364 15.09 -19.33 10.58
C GLN A 364 15.25 -18.75 12.00
N ARG A 365 15.41 -19.63 13.00
CA ARG A 365 15.59 -19.28 14.43
C ARG A 365 17.02 -18.74 14.68
N PRO A 366 17.23 -17.77 15.58
CA PRO A 366 18.57 -17.31 15.94
C PRO A 366 19.26 -18.23 16.99
N PRO A 367 20.58 -18.46 16.90
CA PRO A 367 21.37 -19.04 17.99
C PRO A 367 21.67 -18.03 19.11
N ARG A 368 22.23 -18.50 20.23
CA ARG A 368 22.46 -17.75 21.48
C ARG A 368 23.81 -17.00 21.52
N ARG A 369 23.95 -16.13 22.54
CA ARG A 369 25.16 -15.46 23.09
C ARG A 369 25.69 -14.27 22.29
N GLU A 370 26.29 -13.24 22.90
CA GLU A 370 26.40 -12.83 24.32
C GLU A 370 26.54 -11.29 24.36
N GLU A 371 26.37 -10.64 25.53
CA GLU A 371 26.57 -9.19 25.67
C GLU A 371 28.08 -8.83 25.66
N GLU A 372 28.47 -7.72 25.03
CA GLU A 372 29.36 -6.73 25.68
C GLU A 372 29.55 -5.40 24.91
N ALA A 373 29.64 -4.34 25.71
CA ALA A 373 30.39 -3.07 25.56
C ALA A 373 30.15 -2.08 24.39
N VAL A 374 30.19 -0.80 24.78
CA VAL A 374 29.96 0.41 23.96
C VAL A 374 31.28 0.98 23.42
N GLY A 375 31.23 1.63 22.25
CA GLY A 375 32.28 2.52 21.77
C GLY A 375 31.71 3.64 20.89
N GLU A 376 31.78 4.89 21.34
CA GLU A 376 31.38 6.08 20.57
C GLU A 376 32.48 6.55 19.60
N MET A 377 32.06 6.96 18.40
CA MET A 377 32.64 7.97 17.48
C MET A 377 32.08 7.72 16.07
N GLY A 378 31.64 8.70 15.28
CA GLY A 378 31.43 10.13 15.50
C GLY A 378 30.58 10.65 14.32
N ALA A 379 29.72 11.64 14.55
CA ALA A 379 28.63 11.95 13.62
C ALA A 379 29.06 12.75 12.36
N SER A 380 28.61 12.30 11.19
CA SER A 380 28.22 13.15 10.04
C SER A 380 27.57 12.29 8.93
N ASP A 381 26.55 11.52 9.29
CA ASP A 381 25.73 10.77 8.32
C ASP A 381 24.60 11.67 7.77
N ALA A 382 24.39 11.66 6.45
CA ALA A 382 23.35 12.45 5.80
C ALA A 382 21.97 11.79 5.99
N GLY A 383 21.39 12.09 7.16
CA GLY A 383 20.14 11.54 7.68
C GLY A 383 18.86 12.08 7.04
N CYS A 384 17.73 11.56 7.51
CA CYS A 384 16.39 11.90 7.04
C CYS A 384 15.85 13.22 7.64
N GLY A 385 16.65 14.29 7.64
CA GLY A 385 16.36 15.53 8.40
C GLY A 385 14.95 16.10 8.21
N ASP A 386 14.45 16.10 6.98
CA ASP A 386 13.14 16.69 6.62
C ASP A 386 12.01 15.65 6.40
N LEU A 387 12.29 14.35 6.62
CA LEU A 387 11.34 13.24 6.42
C LEU A 387 10.72 12.54 7.65
N PRO A 388 10.99 12.84 8.95
CA PRO A 388 10.60 11.90 10.02
C PRO A 388 9.08 11.64 10.15
N PRO A 389 8.19 12.66 10.29
CA PRO A 389 6.78 12.40 10.56
C PRO A 389 6.06 11.73 9.39
N VAL A 390 6.18 12.30 8.19
CA VAL A 390 5.48 11.82 6.98
C VAL A 390 5.84 10.37 6.66
N LEU A 391 7.11 9.97 6.87
CA LEU A 391 7.52 8.59 6.65
C LEU A 391 7.03 7.64 7.75
N SER A 392 7.00 8.08 9.02
CA SER A 392 6.39 7.27 10.09
C SER A 392 4.91 7.03 9.81
N SER A 393 4.17 8.10 9.51
CA SER A 393 2.75 8.08 9.14
C SER A 393 2.44 7.22 7.92
N PHE A 394 3.27 7.32 6.86
CA PHE A 394 3.15 6.45 5.68
C PHE A 394 3.34 4.98 6.05
N VAL A 395 4.31 4.66 6.91
CA VAL A 395 4.55 3.28 7.35
C VAL A 395 3.39 2.76 8.19
N ASP A 396 2.80 3.58 9.06
CA ASP A 396 1.60 3.19 9.83
C ASP A 396 0.41 2.96 8.91
N ALA A 397 0.12 3.88 7.99
CA ALA A 397 -0.95 3.70 7.00
C ALA A 397 -0.74 2.47 6.09
N PHE A 398 0.51 2.15 5.74
CA PHE A 398 0.86 0.94 4.99
C PHE A 398 0.63 -0.34 5.81
N VAL A 399 0.98 -0.35 7.09
CA VAL A 399 0.71 -1.49 7.99
C VAL A 399 -0.80 -1.66 8.19
N ASP A 400 -1.53 -0.57 8.43
CA ASP A 400 -2.99 -0.58 8.57
C ASP A 400 -3.68 -1.15 7.33
N TYR A 401 -3.29 -0.67 6.14
CA TYR A 401 -3.82 -1.18 4.87
C TYR A 401 -3.47 -2.66 4.66
N SER A 402 -2.24 -3.07 4.96
CA SER A 402 -1.80 -4.46 4.80
C SER A 402 -2.48 -5.45 5.76
N VAL A 403 -3.09 -4.95 6.84
CA VAL A 403 -3.84 -5.75 7.82
C VAL A 403 -5.35 -5.71 7.58
N SER A 404 -5.90 -4.56 7.15
CA SER A 404 -7.35 -4.33 7.07
C SER A 404 -7.93 -4.24 5.67
N GLY A 405 -7.11 -3.90 4.67
CA GLY A 405 -7.55 -3.45 3.34
C GLY A 405 -8.06 -2.00 3.31
N LEU A 406 -8.04 -1.28 4.44
CA LEU A 406 -8.56 0.09 4.57
C LEU A 406 -7.43 1.12 4.67
N PHE A 407 -7.60 2.25 3.97
CA PHE A 407 -6.70 3.40 4.11
C PHE A 407 -7.18 4.36 5.21
N PHE A 408 -6.26 4.69 6.11
CA PHE A 408 -6.40 5.75 7.11
C PHE A 408 -5.50 6.93 6.72
N PRO A 409 -5.97 8.18 6.89
CA PRO A 409 -5.16 9.35 6.58
C PRO A 409 -3.88 9.38 7.45
N PRO A 410 -2.75 9.86 6.93
CA PRO A 410 -1.44 9.78 7.60
C PRO A 410 -1.37 10.53 8.94
N ASN A 411 -2.31 11.45 9.20
CA ASN A 411 -2.54 11.98 10.53
C ASN A 411 -3.85 11.38 11.08
N PRO A 412 -3.81 10.43 12.02
CA PRO A 412 -4.90 10.32 12.95
C PRO A 412 -4.93 11.64 13.74
N THR A 413 -6.01 12.41 13.59
CA THR A 413 -6.46 13.26 14.69
C THR A 413 -6.44 12.39 15.96
N PRO A 414 -5.97 12.91 17.11
CA PRO A 414 -5.96 12.13 18.34
C PRO A 414 -7.37 11.56 18.54
N SER A 415 -7.44 10.24 18.83
CA SER A 415 -8.72 9.54 18.99
C SER A 415 -9.67 10.44 19.77
N PRO A 416 -10.89 10.72 19.27
CA PRO A 416 -11.76 11.74 19.83
C PRO A 416 -11.86 11.55 21.34
N ALA A 417 -11.88 12.66 22.08
CA ALA A 417 -11.91 12.66 23.54
C ALA A 417 -12.95 11.65 24.02
N PRO A 418 -12.62 10.84 25.06
CA PRO A 418 -13.48 9.73 25.47
C PRO A 418 -14.90 10.22 25.61
N ALA A 419 -15.84 9.53 24.95
CA ALA A 419 -17.24 9.94 24.95
C ALA A 419 -17.71 10.13 26.39
N ALA A 420 -18.49 11.18 26.62
CA ALA A 420 -19.09 11.39 27.94
C ALA A 420 -19.95 10.17 28.30
N THR A 421 -19.86 9.72 29.54
CA THR A 421 -20.69 8.60 30.06
C THR A 421 -22.19 8.90 29.96
N ARG A 422 -22.56 10.17 29.82
CA ARG A 422 -23.92 10.66 29.60
C ARG A 422 -23.96 11.52 28.34
N ILE A 423 -24.81 11.14 27.39
CA ILE A 423 -25.01 11.83 26.10
C ILE A 423 -26.51 12.21 26.01
N PRO A 424 -26.86 13.43 25.54
CA PRO A 424 -28.25 13.81 25.31
C PRO A 424 -28.98 12.87 24.35
N ALA A 425 -30.33 12.86 24.40
CA ALA A 425 -31.13 12.09 23.45
C ALA A 425 -30.91 12.61 22.02
N PRO A 426 -30.44 11.77 21.07
CA PRO A 426 -30.31 12.15 19.67
C PRO A 426 -31.66 12.02 18.96
N ALA A 427 -31.80 12.64 17.77
CA ALA A 427 -32.99 12.47 16.94
C ALA A 427 -33.21 11.01 16.52
N ARG A 428 -32.11 10.27 16.26
CA ARG A 428 -32.08 8.86 15.88
C ARG A 428 -30.93 8.16 16.62
N LEU A 429 -31.28 7.18 17.44
CA LEU A 429 -30.37 6.27 18.14
C LEU A 429 -30.51 4.86 17.56
N VAL A 430 -29.39 4.19 17.28
CA VAL A 430 -29.39 2.79 16.85
C VAL A 430 -28.51 1.97 17.80
N ALA A 431 -28.97 0.80 18.23
CA ALA A 431 -28.18 -0.14 19.01
C ALA A 431 -27.93 -1.43 18.22
N ILE A 432 -26.68 -1.92 18.28
CA ILE A 432 -26.22 -3.10 17.57
C ILE A 432 -25.57 -4.07 18.57
N GLY A 433 -25.98 -5.33 18.50
CA GLY A 433 -25.47 -6.42 19.32
C GLY A 433 -24.04 -6.87 18.99
N ASP A 434 -23.77 -8.09 19.39
CA ASP A 434 -22.44 -8.69 19.50
C ASP A 434 -21.96 -9.19 18.11
N PHE A 435 -20.74 -8.80 17.71
CA PHE A 435 -20.24 -9.04 16.35
C PHE A 435 -19.34 -10.27 16.22
N HIS A 436 -18.60 -10.62 17.27
CA HIS A 436 -17.89 -11.90 17.39
C HIS A 436 -17.11 -12.30 16.12
N GLY A 437 -16.23 -11.41 15.64
CA GLY A 437 -15.28 -11.70 14.57
C GLY A 437 -15.84 -11.97 13.17
N ASP A 438 -17.14 -11.74 12.89
CA ASP A 438 -17.78 -12.00 11.58
C ASP A 438 -18.06 -10.69 10.83
N LEU A 439 -17.06 -10.22 10.07
CA LEU A 439 -17.15 -8.98 9.29
C LEU A 439 -18.33 -8.96 8.29
N PRO A 440 -18.61 -10.02 7.50
CA PRO A 440 -19.79 -10.06 6.63
C PRO A 440 -21.11 -9.85 7.38
N LYS A 441 -21.29 -10.50 8.54
CA LYS A 441 -22.51 -10.37 9.35
C LYS A 441 -22.65 -8.98 9.98
N ALA A 442 -21.55 -8.42 10.49
CA ALA A 442 -21.55 -7.06 11.03
C ALA A 442 -21.91 -6.01 9.96
N LEU A 443 -21.36 -6.14 8.74
CA LEU A 443 -21.74 -5.28 7.62
C LEU A 443 -23.24 -5.42 7.27
N GLN A 444 -23.81 -6.63 7.28
CA GLN A 444 -25.25 -6.81 7.07
C GLN A 444 -26.09 -6.07 8.12
N ALA A 445 -25.73 -6.14 9.41
CA ALA A 445 -26.43 -5.42 10.48
C ALA A 445 -26.27 -3.89 10.35
N LEU A 446 -25.07 -3.41 10.05
CA LEU A 446 -24.79 -1.98 9.85
C LEU A 446 -25.50 -1.41 8.60
N SER A 447 -25.60 -2.19 7.51
CA SER A 447 -26.32 -1.78 6.30
C SER A 447 -27.84 -1.88 6.46
N LEU A 448 -28.36 -2.88 7.17
CA LEU A 448 -29.78 -2.96 7.57
C LEU A 448 -30.21 -1.73 8.37
N ALA A 449 -29.33 -1.23 9.23
CA ALA A 449 -29.51 0.00 10.00
C ALA A 449 -29.38 1.30 9.16
N GLY A 450 -28.95 1.22 7.90
CA GLY A 450 -28.57 2.39 7.11
C GLY A 450 -27.39 3.18 7.72
N LEU A 451 -26.51 2.51 8.46
CA LEU A 451 -25.32 3.12 9.09
C LEU A 451 -24.06 2.96 8.25
N ALA A 452 -23.97 1.87 7.46
CA ALA A 452 -22.87 1.64 6.53
C ALA A 452 -23.35 1.24 5.14
N ASP A 453 -22.74 1.78 4.09
CA ASP A 453 -22.93 1.32 2.71
C ASP A 453 -22.35 -0.10 2.54
N PRO A 454 -23.10 -1.08 2.00
CA PRO A 454 -22.67 -2.47 1.93
C PRO A 454 -21.52 -2.72 0.93
N SER A 455 -21.27 -1.80 -0.01
CA SER A 455 -20.24 -1.98 -1.06
C SER A 455 -18.90 -1.34 -0.71
N SER A 456 -18.95 -0.17 -0.08
CA SER A 456 -17.80 0.69 0.22
C SER A 456 -17.46 0.76 1.71
N ALA A 457 -18.31 0.18 2.57
CA ALA A 457 -18.20 0.19 4.02
C ALA A 457 -18.06 1.61 4.63
N ARG A 458 -18.62 2.62 3.94
CA ARG A 458 -18.65 4.03 4.35
C ARG A 458 -19.84 4.33 5.24
N TRP A 459 -19.69 5.28 6.16
CA TRP A 459 -20.81 5.75 6.98
C TRP A 459 -21.91 6.37 6.12
N THR A 460 -23.13 5.88 6.30
CA THR A 460 -24.36 6.39 5.66
C THR A 460 -25.41 6.85 6.66
N GLY A 461 -25.16 6.70 7.97
CA GLY A 461 -26.10 7.04 9.05
C GLY A 461 -26.38 8.53 9.27
N GLY A 462 -25.74 9.43 8.52
CA GLY A 462 -25.86 10.88 8.68
C GLY A 462 -25.55 11.32 10.12
N ALA A 463 -26.45 12.09 10.72
CA ALA A 463 -26.35 12.57 12.10
C ALA A 463 -26.83 11.57 13.17
N ALA A 464 -27.06 10.29 12.83
CA ALA A 464 -27.46 9.28 13.81
C ALA A 464 -26.36 9.01 14.85
N VAL A 465 -26.77 8.62 16.05
CA VAL A 465 -25.89 8.03 17.06
C VAL A 465 -26.10 6.53 17.06
N ALA A 466 -25.03 5.77 16.87
CA ALA A 466 -25.03 4.31 16.92
C ALA A 466 -24.25 3.81 18.15
N VAL A 467 -24.75 2.79 18.83
CA VAL A 467 -24.10 2.13 19.98
C VAL A 467 -23.95 0.64 19.70
N GLN A 468 -22.72 0.18 19.59
CA GLN A 468 -22.37 -1.24 19.52
C GLN A 468 -22.03 -1.72 20.94
N VAL A 469 -22.68 -2.77 21.44
CA VAL A 469 -22.67 -3.11 22.88
C VAL A 469 -21.54 -4.06 23.34
N GLY A 470 -20.41 -4.09 22.63
CA GLY A 470 -19.25 -4.91 22.98
C GLY A 470 -19.22 -6.27 22.28
N ASP A 471 -18.22 -7.10 22.58
CA ASP A 471 -18.00 -8.41 21.97
C ASP A 471 -17.82 -8.32 20.45
N VAL A 472 -16.82 -7.54 20.05
CA VAL A 472 -16.33 -7.47 18.67
C VAL A 472 -15.36 -8.64 18.39
N LEU A 473 -14.62 -9.07 19.42
CA LEU A 473 -13.59 -10.11 19.34
C LEU A 473 -14.13 -11.55 19.52
N ASP A 474 -13.22 -12.49 19.25
CA ASP A 474 -13.33 -13.96 19.31
C ASP A 474 -14.42 -14.56 18.40
N ARG A 475 -14.57 -15.90 18.44
CA ARG A 475 -15.53 -16.75 17.71
C ARG A 475 -15.46 -16.74 16.17
N GLY A 476 -15.22 -15.60 15.55
CA GLY A 476 -15.00 -15.44 14.11
C GLY A 476 -13.51 -15.45 13.75
N GLY A 477 -13.15 -14.66 12.72
CA GLY A 477 -11.79 -14.60 12.18
C GLY A 477 -11.41 -13.33 11.41
N ASP A 478 -12.32 -12.36 11.29
CA ASP A 478 -12.09 -11.02 10.75
C ASP A 478 -12.07 -9.98 11.90
N GLU A 479 -11.43 -10.30 13.02
CA GLU A 479 -11.51 -9.56 14.28
C GLU A 479 -10.79 -8.21 14.21
N LEU A 480 -9.55 -8.20 13.72
CA LEU A 480 -8.80 -6.97 13.47
C LEU A 480 -9.48 -6.16 12.37
N ARG A 481 -9.90 -6.81 11.29
CA ARG A 481 -10.64 -6.13 10.19
C ARG A 481 -11.90 -5.43 10.70
N LEU A 482 -12.64 -6.03 11.64
CA LEU A 482 -13.76 -5.41 12.33
C LEU A 482 -13.34 -4.19 13.18
N LEU A 483 -12.29 -4.31 14.01
CA LEU A 483 -11.79 -3.18 14.79
C LEU A 483 -11.38 -1.99 13.90
N TYR A 484 -10.71 -2.26 12.77
CA TYR A 484 -10.36 -1.25 11.77
C TYR A 484 -11.60 -0.65 11.09
N LEU A 485 -12.59 -1.47 10.70
CA LEU A 485 -13.86 -0.99 10.13
C LEU A 485 -14.59 -0.06 11.10
N LEU A 486 -14.79 -0.48 12.35
CA LEU A 486 -15.49 0.32 13.36
C LEU A 486 -14.74 1.62 13.64
N HIS A 487 -13.41 1.61 13.64
CA HIS A 487 -12.61 2.84 13.74
C HIS A 487 -12.79 3.76 12.53
N ARG A 488 -12.87 3.22 11.30
CA ARG A 488 -13.17 4.02 10.10
C ARG A 488 -14.57 4.62 10.18
N LEU A 489 -15.58 3.84 10.56
CA LEU A 489 -16.95 4.29 10.71
C LEU A 489 -17.11 5.34 11.82
N LYS A 490 -16.35 5.24 12.93
CA LYS A 490 -16.29 6.30 13.96
C LYS A 490 -15.82 7.64 13.40
N LEU A 491 -14.78 7.63 12.56
CA LEU A 491 -14.24 8.84 11.94
C LEU A 491 -15.21 9.40 10.88
N ASP A 492 -15.76 8.53 10.03
CA ASP A 492 -16.70 8.93 8.97
C ASP A 492 -18.04 9.43 9.57
N ALA A 493 -18.52 8.84 10.67
CA ALA A 493 -19.68 9.30 11.42
C ALA A 493 -19.48 10.69 12.02
N ALA A 494 -18.36 10.91 12.72
CA ALA A 494 -18.03 12.21 13.30
C ALA A 494 -17.90 13.31 12.23
N ALA A 495 -17.34 12.99 11.05
CA ALA A 495 -17.30 13.90 9.91
C ALA A 495 -18.69 14.21 9.32
N GLY A 496 -19.62 13.24 9.38
CA GLY A 496 -21.03 13.39 8.98
C GLY A 496 -21.95 14.02 10.03
N GLY A 497 -21.42 14.46 11.18
CA GLY A 497 -22.20 15.01 12.30
C GLY A 497 -22.95 13.98 13.15
N GLY A 498 -22.71 12.69 12.92
CA GLY A 498 -23.21 11.58 13.72
C GLY A 498 -22.17 11.04 14.70
N SER A 499 -22.43 9.87 15.27
CA SER A 499 -21.47 9.19 16.14
C SER A 499 -21.63 7.68 16.09
N LEU A 500 -20.52 6.95 16.18
CA LEU A 500 -20.51 5.52 16.48
C LEU A 500 -19.77 5.31 17.81
N LEU A 501 -20.45 4.71 18.77
CA LEU A 501 -19.97 4.43 20.11
C LEU A 501 -19.88 2.92 20.25
N THR A 502 -18.85 2.42 20.91
CA THR A 502 -18.63 0.98 21.14
C THR A 502 -18.37 0.75 22.62
N LEU A 503 -18.96 -0.30 23.16
CA LEU A 503 -18.69 -0.71 24.54
C LEU A 503 -17.52 -1.71 24.63
N HIS A 504 -17.10 -2.00 25.86
CA HIS A 504 -16.33 -3.18 26.19
C HIS A 504 -17.29 -4.34 26.48
N GLY A 505 -17.18 -5.43 25.72
CA GLY A 505 -17.78 -6.71 26.09
C GLY A 505 -16.83 -7.57 26.93
N ASN A 506 -17.27 -8.75 27.37
CA ASN A 506 -16.39 -9.62 28.13
C ASN A 506 -15.24 -10.17 27.28
N HIS A 507 -15.39 -10.26 25.96
CA HIS A 507 -14.35 -10.75 25.07
C HIS A 507 -13.22 -9.71 24.90
N GLU A 508 -13.51 -8.41 24.88
CA GLU A 508 -12.46 -7.38 24.94
C GLU A 508 -11.68 -7.45 26.26
N VAL A 509 -12.37 -7.62 27.38
CA VAL A 509 -11.75 -7.74 28.72
C VAL A 509 -10.90 -9.00 28.82
N MET A 510 -11.44 -10.16 28.43
CA MET A 510 -10.74 -11.43 28.42
C MET A 510 -9.44 -11.36 27.60
N ASN A 511 -9.52 -10.85 26.37
CA ASN A 511 -8.36 -10.77 25.50
C ASN A 511 -7.27 -9.84 26.02
N ALA A 512 -7.64 -8.74 26.69
CA ALA A 512 -6.68 -7.86 27.36
C ALA A 512 -6.06 -8.50 28.62
N ASP A 513 -6.83 -9.25 29.42
CA ASP A 513 -6.32 -10.06 30.54
C ASP A 513 -5.47 -11.28 30.08
N GLY A 514 -5.49 -11.63 28.80
CA GLY A 514 -4.79 -12.79 28.23
C GLY A 514 -5.55 -14.12 28.34
N ASP A 515 -6.86 -14.06 28.56
CA ASP A 515 -7.78 -15.19 28.48
C ASP A 515 -8.29 -15.34 27.04
N PHE A 516 -8.00 -16.50 26.43
CA PHE A 516 -8.20 -16.76 25.01
C PHE A 516 -9.09 -17.97 24.74
N ARG A 517 -9.93 -18.36 25.70
CA ARG A 517 -10.75 -19.59 25.63
C ARG A 517 -11.70 -19.68 24.43
N TYR A 518 -12.05 -18.56 23.80
CA TYR A 518 -12.96 -18.49 22.64
C TYR A 518 -12.27 -18.10 21.33
N VAL A 519 -10.94 -17.98 21.32
CA VAL A 519 -10.16 -17.60 20.14
C VAL A 519 -10.12 -18.76 19.14
N THR A 520 -10.41 -18.47 17.86
CA THR A 520 -10.35 -19.47 16.79
C THR A 520 -8.98 -19.54 16.14
N ARG A 521 -8.75 -20.61 15.34
CA ARG A 521 -7.58 -20.68 14.46
C ARG A 521 -7.52 -19.52 13.45
N ALA A 522 -8.66 -19.09 12.92
CA ALA A 522 -8.71 -17.99 11.95
C ALA A 522 -8.24 -16.68 12.61
N GLY A 523 -8.76 -16.36 13.79
CA GLY A 523 -8.30 -15.22 14.59
C GLY A 523 -6.81 -15.28 14.91
N LEU A 524 -6.27 -16.44 15.30
CA LEU A 524 -4.82 -16.57 15.55
C LEU A 524 -3.96 -16.30 14.31
N GLU A 525 -4.41 -16.71 13.11
CA GLU A 525 -3.69 -16.43 11.85
C GLU A 525 -3.83 -14.96 11.43
N GLU A 526 -4.97 -14.31 11.67
CA GLU A 526 -5.17 -12.87 11.44
C GLU A 526 -4.19 -12.04 12.30
N PHE A 527 -4.10 -12.33 13.60
CA PHE A 527 -3.15 -11.69 14.51
C PHE A 527 -1.69 -12.01 14.14
N ARG A 528 -1.39 -13.21 13.64
CA ARG A 528 -0.05 -13.55 13.11
C ARG A 528 0.29 -12.73 11.86
N GLY A 529 -0.67 -12.51 10.97
CA GLY A 529 -0.54 -11.61 9.81
C GLY A 529 -0.26 -10.17 10.23
N TRP A 530 -1.01 -9.66 11.20
CA TRP A 530 -0.73 -8.37 11.83
C TRP A 530 0.69 -8.29 12.40
N ALA A 531 1.14 -9.31 13.14
CA ALA A 531 2.47 -9.33 13.71
C ALA A 531 3.58 -9.29 12.66
N PHE A 532 3.38 -9.91 11.50
CA PHE A 532 4.31 -9.84 10.37
C PHE A 532 4.40 -8.41 9.80
N TRP A 533 3.27 -7.78 9.49
CA TRP A 533 3.25 -6.42 8.94
C TRP A 533 3.74 -5.38 9.94
N TYR A 534 3.31 -5.47 11.20
CA TYR A 534 3.75 -4.56 12.27
C TYR A 534 5.28 -4.64 12.50
N ARG A 535 5.86 -5.86 12.57
CA ARG A 535 7.33 -6.02 12.66
C ARG A 535 8.04 -5.44 11.44
N SER A 536 7.45 -5.56 10.25
CA SER A 536 7.98 -4.97 9.01
C SER A 536 7.97 -3.44 9.07
N GLY A 537 6.87 -2.83 9.54
CA GLY A 537 6.80 -1.39 9.78
C GLY A 537 7.80 -0.89 10.82
N LEU A 538 7.97 -1.60 11.94
CA LEU A 538 9.03 -1.31 12.92
C LEU A 538 10.43 -1.35 12.28
N ALA A 539 10.69 -2.33 11.41
CA ALA A 539 11.96 -2.42 10.69
C ALA A 539 12.15 -1.25 9.70
N MET A 540 11.10 -0.85 8.98
CA MET A 540 11.13 0.32 8.08
C MET A 540 11.44 1.61 8.84
N LYS A 541 10.76 1.86 9.98
CA LYS A 541 10.99 3.04 10.84
C LYS A 541 12.42 3.11 11.38
N ARG A 542 13.00 1.97 11.77
CA ARG A 542 14.39 1.86 12.26
C ARG A 542 15.47 2.18 11.22
N LEU A 543 15.13 2.29 9.93
CA LEU A 543 16.07 2.69 8.87
C LEU A 543 16.27 4.22 8.78
N CYS A 544 15.60 4.98 9.65
CA CYS A 544 15.58 6.44 9.63
C CYS A 544 16.21 7.01 10.91
N SER A 545 17.34 7.70 10.78
CA SER A 545 17.89 8.52 11.85
C SER A 545 16.98 9.72 12.12
N GLY A 546 16.60 9.92 13.40
CA GLY A 546 15.73 11.01 13.86
C GLY A 546 14.31 10.61 14.25
N LEU A 547 13.93 9.33 14.15
CA LEU A 547 12.72 8.80 14.80
C LEU A 547 13.08 8.15 16.14
N ASP A 548 12.27 8.38 17.18
CA ASP A 548 12.37 7.63 18.42
C ASP A 548 12.20 6.13 18.12
N PRO A 549 13.09 5.25 18.64
CA PRO A 549 13.07 3.83 18.30
C PRO A 549 11.74 3.21 18.78
N PRO A 550 10.87 2.76 17.87
CA PRO A 550 9.52 2.38 18.25
C PRO A 550 9.53 1.15 19.15
N ARG A 551 8.80 1.26 20.27
CA ARG A 551 8.72 0.24 21.33
C ARG A 551 8.30 -1.09 20.73
N ASP A 552 9.09 -2.14 20.97
CA ASP A 552 8.74 -3.49 20.55
C ASP A 552 7.55 -4.01 21.40
N PRO A 553 6.34 -4.18 20.82
CA PRO A 553 5.17 -4.64 21.56
C PRO A 553 5.29 -6.11 21.97
N PHE A 554 6.23 -6.87 21.40
CA PHE A 554 6.49 -8.26 21.77
C PHE A 554 7.48 -8.39 22.95
N ARG A 555 8.04 -7.28 23.46
CA ARG A 555 8.94 -7.31 24.63
C ARG A 555 8.19 -7.82 25.86
N GLY A 556 8.76 -8.83 26.53
CA GLY A 556 8.16 -9.47 27.69
C GLY A 556 6.99 -10.42 27.38
N VAL A 557 6.68 -10.69 26.11
CA VAL A 557 5.70 -11.73 25.73
C VAL A 557 6.42 -13.08 25.55
N PRO A 558 5.95 -14.18 26.17
CA PRO A 558 6.53 -15.51 26.01
C PRO A 558 6.66 -15.94 24.53
N LYS A 559 7.65 -16.80 24.25
CA LYS A 559 7.87 -17.40 22.92
C LYS A 559 7.29 -18.83 22.78
N SER A 560 6.83 -19.40 23.89
CA SER A 560 6.28 -20.74 23.99
C SER A 560 5.20 -20.77 25.05
N PHE A 561 4.17 -21.57 24.83
CA PHE A 561 2.98 -21.63 25.69
C PHE A 561 2.73 -23.10 26.07
N PRO A 562 3.00 -23.50 27.34
CA PRO A 562 2.72 -24.86 27.80
C PRO A 562 1.25 -25.23 27.60
N GLY A 563 0.98 -26.47 27.16
CA GLY A 563 -0.37 -26.94 26.82
C GLY A 563 -0.91 -26.48 25.46
N VAL A 564 -0.22 -25.60 24.75
CA VAL A 564 -0.59 -25.14 23.40
C VAL A 564 0.37 -25.75 22.36
N LYS A 565 -0.16 -26.21 21.22
CA LYS A 565 0.66 -26.71 20.11
C LYS A 565 1.58 -25.63 19.54
N GLU A 566 2.79 -26.00 19.13
CA GLU A 566 3.81 -25.06 18.62
C GLU A 566 3.33 -24.24 17.42
N GLU A 567 2.51 -24.84 16.54
CA GLU A 567 1.91 -24.18 15.37
C GLU A 567 1.12 -22.90 15.71
N PHE A 568 0.58 -22.79 16.94
CA PHE A 568 -0.18 -21.63 17.39
C PHE A 568 0.63 -20.60 18.19
N TRP A 569 1.87 -20.90 18.58
CA TRP A 569 2.62 -20.04 19.52
C TRP A 569 2.84 -18.61 19.00
N GLU A 570 3.18 -18.41 17.72
CA GLU A 570 3.33 -17.06 17.17
C GLU A 570 1.99 -16.31 17.08
N GLY A 571 0.86 -17.01 16.87
CA GLY A 571 -0.49 -16.42 16.90
C GLY A 571 -0.87 -15.93 18.30
N PHE A 572 -0.71 -16.77 19.33
CA PHE A 572 -0.91 -16.36 20.73
C PHE A 572 0.03 -15.22 21.13
N ARG A 573 1.31 -15.31 20.76
CA ARG A 573 2.30 -14.26 21.01
C ARG A 573 1.95 -12.94 20.33
N ALA A 574 1.40 -12.98 19.12
CA ALA A 574 0.90 -11.81 18.41
C ALA A 574 -0.32 -11.20 19.09
N ARG A 575 -1.31 -12.04 19.44
CA ARG A 575 -2.54 -11.61 20.12
C ARG A 575 -2.25 -10.95 21.47
N ILE A 576 -1.40 -11.54 22.29
CA ILE A 576 -0.93 -10.93 23.56
C ILE A 576 -0.20 -9.62 23.29
N ALA A 577 0.72 -9.56 22.31
CA ALA A 577 1.45 -8.33 22.01
C ALA A 577 0.53 -7.18 21.55
N ALA A 578 -0.55 -7.50 20.83
CA ALA A 578 -1.53 -6.57 20.30
C ALA A 578 -2.54 -6.06 21.35
N LEU A 579 -3.14 -6.99 22.12
CA LEU A 579 -4.36 -6.76 22.92
C LEU A 579 -4.13 -6.57 24.42
N ARG A 580 -2.97 -6.92 24.97
CA ARG A 580 -2.68 -6.65 26.39
C ARG A 580 -2.75 -5.15 26.70
N PRO A 581 -2.94 -4.74 27.97
CA PRO A 581 -2.75 -3.37 28.42
C PRO A 581 -1.49 -2.70 27.85
N ASN A 582 -1.66 -1.50 27.28
CA ASN A 582 -0.61 -0.75 26.56
C ASN A 582 -0.08 -1.46 25.28
N GLY A 583 -0.87 -2.36 24.71
CA GLY A 583 -0.67 -2.97 23.39
C GLY A 583 -1.19 -2.07 22.26
N PRO A 584 -0.58 -2.07 21.07
CA PRO A 584 -0.89 -1.12 20.00
C PRO A 584 -2.31 -1.26 19.41
N ILE A 585 -2.93 -2.44 19.48
CA ILE A 585 -4.33 -2.62 19.06
C ILE A 585 -5.26 -2.20 20.22
N ALA A 586 -4.98 -2.63 21.45
CA ALA A 586 -5.78 -2.25 22.63
C ALA A 586 -5.83 -0.71 22.85
N SER A 587 -4.68 -0.05 22.87
CA SER A 587 -4.58 1.40 23.07
C SER A 587 -5.20 2.22 21.94
N ARG A 588 -5.26 1.69 20.70
CA ARG A 588 -5.85 2.39 19.56
C ARG A 588 -7.35 2.18 19.43
N PHE A 589 -7.82 0.95 19.61
CA PHE A 589 -9.19 0.56 19.27
C PHE A 589 -10.09 0.34 20.48
N LEU A 590 -9.54 -0.06 21.64
CA LEU A 590 -10.30 -0.39 22.84
C LEU A 590 -10.29 0.74 23.88
N ALA A 591 -9.22 1.52 24.00
CA ALA A 591 -9.09 2.59 25.02
C ALA A 591 -10.09 3.77 24.85
N GLY A 592 -10.79 3.84 23.71
CA GLY A 592 -11.87 4.81 23.46
C GLY A 592 -13.28 4.24 23.70
N ASN A 593 -13.41 2.96 24.04
CA ASN A 593 -14.70 2.34 24.32
C ASN A 593 -15.21 2.79 25.70
N GLN A 594 -16.52 2.74 25.89
CA GLN A 594 -17.12 2.87 27.22
C GLN A 594 -17.34 1.48 27.82
N THR A 595 -17.46 1.38 29.14
CA THR A 595 -17.96 0.17 29.83
C THR A 595 -19.45 0.30 30.13
N VAL A 596 -19.89 1.52 30.46
CA VAL A 596 -21.30 1.90 30.69
C VAL A 596 -21.56 3.22 29.98
N LEU A 597 -22.69 3.37 29.32
CA LEU A 597 -23.04 4.58 28.57
C LEU A 597 -24.54 4.88 28.69
N LEU A 598 -24.91 6.09 29.09
CA LEU A 598 -26.29 6.58 29.05
C LEU A 598 -26.48 7.51 27.84
N VAL A 599 -27.38 7.15 26.91
CA VAL A 599 -27.75 8.01 25.77
C VAL A 599 -29.24 8.32 25.87
N GLY A 600 -29.58 9.60 26.07
CA GLY A 600 -30.93 10.02 26.42
C GLY A 600 -31.41 9.36 27.71
N ASP A 601 -32.48 8.57 27.62
CA ASP A 601 -33.06 7.78 28.70
C ASP A 601 -32.64 6.29 28.68
N SER A 602 -31.74 5.90 27.76
CA SER A 602 -31.35 4.51 27.50
C SER A 602 -29.93 4.22 27.98
N LEU A 603 -29.82 3.28 28.91
CA LEU A 603 -28.56 2.85 29.53
C LEU A 603 -28.01 1.62 28.82
N PHE A 604 -26.87 1.78 28.16
CA PHE A 604 -26.16 0.73 27.45
C PHE A 604 -25.05 0.15 28.32
N VAL A 605 -25.06 -1.18 28.44
CA VAL A 605 -24.06 -1.97 29.15
C VAL A 605 -24.02 -3.35 28.50
N HIS A 606 -22.86 -3.99 28.40
CA HIS A 606 -22.76 -5.27 27.71
C HIS A 606 -23.54 -6.40 28.42
N GLY A 607 -23.28 -6.62 29.72
CA GLY A 607 -23.99 -7.61 30.53
C GLY A 607 -25.15 -7.01 31.32
N GLY A 608 -24.84 -6.14 32.30
CA GLY A 608 -25.84 -5.51 33.16
C GLY A 608 -25.23 -4.82 34.39
N LEU A 609 -26.05 -4.14 35.20
CA LEU A 609 -25.59 -3.42 36.39
C LEU A 609 -26.34 -3.82 37.67
N LEU A 610 -25.61 -3.89 38.78
CA LEU A 610 -26.16 -4.05 40.12
C LEU A 610 -25.88 -2.79 40.94
N GLN A 611 -26.59 -2.61 42.06
CA GLN A 611 -26.44 -1.48 42.99
C GLN A 611 -24.95 -1.15 43.28
N GLN A 612 -24.14 -2.16 43.61
CA GLN A 612 -22.70 -2.01 43.89
C GLN A 612 -21.89 -1.35 42.75
N HIS A 613 -22.34 -1.44 41.49
CA HIS A 613 -21.70 -0.78 40.35
C HIS A 613 -22.12 0.69 40.24
N ILE A 614 -23.35 1.02 40.67
CA ILE A 614 -23.85 2.40 40.73
C ILE A 614 -23.15 3.14 41.87
N ASP A 615 -23.03 2.50 43.04
CA ASP A 615 -22.33 3.03 44.22
C ASP A 615 -20.84 3.29 43.96
N HIS A 616 -20.20 2.50 43.08
CA HIS A 616 -18.82 2.74 42.63
C HIS A 616 -18.69 3.94 41.68
N GLY A 617 -19.76 4.29 40.97
CA GLY A 617 -19.85 5.42 40.04
C GLY A 617 -19.54 5.05 38.57
N LEU A 618 -20.47 5.38 37.66
CA LEU A 618 -20.39 4.97 36.25
C LEU A 618 -19.23 5.63 35.51
N GLU A 619 -19.05 6.93 35.71
CA GLU A 619 -17.96 7.73 35.16
C GLU A 619 -16.60 7.20 35.65
N ARG A 620 -16.54 6.73 36.91
CA ARG A 620 -15.36 6.12 37.52
C ARG A 620 -15.05 4.75 36.91
N ILE A 621 -16.06 3.88 36.72
CA ILE A 621 -15.90 2.60 36.03
C ILE A 621 -15.25 2.82 34.66
N ASN A 622 -15.79 3.74 33.86
CA ASN A 622 -15.26 4.04 32.52
C ASN A 622 -13.80 4.51 32.54
N GLN A 623 -13.46 5.42 33.46
CA GLN A 623 -12.10 5.94 33.59
C GLN A 623 -11.10 4.88 34.07
N GLU A 624 -11.44 4.10 35.11
CA GLU A 624 -10.57 3.04 35.65
C GLU A 624 -10.33 1.90 34.64
N VAL A 625 -11.32 1.56 33.81
CA VAL A 625 -11.18 0.57 32.73
C VAL A 625 -10.33 1.11 31.58
N LYS A 626 -10.53 2.37 31.17
CA LYS A 626 -9.65 3.03 30.19
C LYS A 626 -8.19 3.06 30.64
N ASP A 627 -7.94 3.45 31.89
CA ASP A 627 -6.60 3.50 32.46
C ASP A 627 -5.97 2.10 32.56
N TRP A 628 -6.77 1.07 32.82
CA TRP A 628 -6.34 -0.33 32.73
C TRP A 628 -5.95 -0.74 31.30
N ILE A 629 -6.78 -0.47 30.29
CA ILE A 629 -6.47 -0.77 28.87
C ILE A 629 -5.22 -0.01 28.38
N MET A 630 -5.00 1.21 28.87
CA MET A 630 -3.78 1.98 28.60
C MET A 630 -2.55 1.49 29.39
N GLY A 631 -2.71 0.53 30.30
CA GLY A 631 -1.65 -0.01 31.15
C GLY A 631 -1.10 1.00 32.17
N LEU A 632 -1.94 1.95 32.59
CA LEU A 632 -1.66 2.94 33.63
C LEU A 632 -2.03 2.42 35.03
N SER A 633 -2.88 1.40 35.12
CA SER A 633 -3.29 0.76 36.38
C SER A 633 -2.83 -0.72 36.46
N GLY A 634 -3.51 -1.55 37.26
CA GLY A 634 -3.07 -2.89 37.64
C GLY A 634 -2.90 -3.88 36.47
N ARG A 635 -2.14 -4.97 36.68
CA ARG A 635 -1.87 -5.98 35.64
C ARG A 635 -3.08 -6.84 35.23
N ARG A 636 -4.18 -6.79 35.96
CA ARG A 636 -5.43 -7.52 35.68
C ARG A 636 -6.59 -6.55 35.67
N SER A 637 -7.65 -6.88 34.97
CA SER A 637 -8.89 -6.11 34.97
C SER A 637 -9.44 -5.86 36.40
N PRO A 638 -10.11 -4.71 36.62
CA PRO A 638 -10.88 -4.45 37.84
C PRO A 638 -11.84 -5.59 38.21
N SER A 639 -12.15 -5.75 39.50
CA SER A 639 -13.01 -6.84 40.00
C SER A 639 -14.42 -6.77 39.44
N TYR A 640 -14.98 -5.57 39.23
CA TYR A 640 -16.30 -5.37 38.63
C TYR A 640 -16.35 -5.68 37.11
N LEU A 641 -15.27 -6.18 36.50
CA LEU A 641 -15.27 -6.78 35.17
C LEU A 641 -15.10 -8.32 35.17
N ARG A 642 -14.99 -8.95 36.35
CA ARG A 642 -14.68 -10.38 36.49
C ARG A 642 -15.68 -11.11 37.37
N GLY A 643 -16.14 -12.25 36.88
CA GLY A 643 -17.12 -13.10 37.57
C GLY A 643 -18.56 -12.81 37.12
N ARG A 644 -19.51 -13.67 37.53
CA ARG A 644 -20.87 -13.70 36.97
C ARG A 644 -21.66 -12.42 37.21
N ASP A 645 -21.50 -11.78 38.36
CA ASP A 645 -22.25 -10.57 38.74
C ASP A 645 -21.54 -9.27 38.33
N SER A 646 -20.62 -9.33 37.36
CA SER A 646 -19.81 -8.19 36.91
C SER A 646 -20.42 -7.48 35.69
N VAL A 647 -20.00 -6.23 35.44
CA VAL A 647 -20.64 -5.31 34.46
C VAL A 647 -20.77 -5.91 33.05
N VAL A 648 -19.79 -6.73 32.64
CA VAL A 648 -19.72 -7.37 31.32
C VAL A 648 -20.11 -8.85 31.32
N TRP A 649 -20.56 -9.41 32.44
CA TRP A 649 -20.95 -10.84 32.54
C TRP A 649 -22.34 -11.08 33.15
N LEU A 650 -22.96 -10.05 33.75
CA LEU A 650 -24.25 -10.19 34.41
C LEU A 650 -25.32 -10.61 33.40
N ARG A 651 -26.00 -11.72 33.69
CA ARG A 651 -27.12 -12.24 32.87
C ARG A 651 -28.49 -12.10 33.52
N ARG A 652 -28.56 -11.57 34.75
CA ARG A 652 -29.78 -11.54 35.58
C ARG A 652 -31.00 -10.87 34.92
N PHE A 653 -30.75 -9.92 34.02
CA PHE A 653 -31.80 -9.20 33.28
C PHE A 653 -31.94 -9.63 31.82
N SER A 654 -31.14 -10.61 31.38
CA SER A 654 -31.07 -11.08 30.00
C SER A 654 -31.30 -12.58 29.80
N ASP A 655 -31.12 -13.41 30.84
CA ASP A 655 -31.24 -14.86 30.82
C ASP A 655 -32.70 -15.36 30.96
N GLY A 656 -33.18 -16.09 29.95
CA GLY A 656 -34.46 -16.79 29.97
C GLY A 656 -35.71 -15.90 30.15
N PRO A 657 -36.83 -16.47 30.63
CA PRO A 657 -38.08 -15.73 30.85
C PRO A 657 -38.15 -15.03 32.22
N ASN A 658 -37.29 -15.39 33.17
CA ASN A 658 -37.37 -14.98 34.57
C ASN A 658 -36.45 -13.79 34.87
N CYS A 659 -36.66 -12.67 34.18
CA CYS A 659 -35.94 -11.42 34.46
C CYS A 659 -36.29 -10.88 35.86
N ASP A 660 -35.27 -10.48 36.64
CA ASP A 660 -35.44 -9.84 37.95
C ASP A 660 -35.86 -8.37 37.79
N CYS A 661 -37.13 -8.17 37.40
CA CYS A 661 -37.68 -6.83 37.13
C CYS A 661 -37.63 -5.90 38.35
N GLY A 662 -37.77 -6.44 39.56
CA GLY A 662 -37.72 -5.65 40.80
C GLY A 662 -36.33 -5.05 41.03
N GLN A 663 -35.27 -5.88 40.93
CA GLN A 663 -33.90 -5.38 41.04
C GLN A 663 -33.50 -4.48 39.86
N LEU A 664 -34.01 -4.74 38.65
CA LEU A 664 -33.79 -3.88 37.49
C LEU A 664 -34.38 -2.48 37.71
N GLU A 665 -35.61 -2.39 38.22
CA GLU A 665 -36.27 -1.12 38.53
C GLU A 665 -35.54 -0.34 39.64
N GLU A 666 -35.09 -1.03 40.69
CA GLU A 666 -34.26 -0.43 41.74
C GLU A 666 -32.99 0.19 41.13
N VAL A 667 -32.22 -0.59 40.34
CA VAL A 667 -30.99 -0.11 39.68
C VAL A 667 -31.25 1.07 38.73
N LEU A 668 -32.32 1.04 37.93
CA LEU A 668 -32.67 2.14 37.04
C LEU A 668 -33.07 3.39 37.83
N SER A 669 -33.81 3.26 38.94
CA SER A 669 -34.22 4.38 39.78
C SER A 669 -33.05 5.13 40.43
N MET A 670 -31.93 4.44 40.67
CA MET A 670 -30.69 5.03 41.19
C MET A 670 -29.92 5.85 40.15
N ILE A 671 -30.27 5.77 38.85
CA ILE A 671 -29.54 6.45 37.77
C ILE A 671 -30.41 7.58 37.21
N PRO A 672 -30.12 8.86 37.54
CA PRO A 672 -30.93 9.98 37.07
C PRO A 672 -31.08 10.00 35.55
N GLY A 673 -32.34 9.99 35.09
CA GLY A 673 -32.72 10.00 33.68
C GLY A 673 -32.84 8.63 33.00
N ALA A 674 -32.41 7.53 33.63
CA ALA A 674 -32.51 6.20 33.01
C ALA A 674 -33.95 5.66 33.08
N ARG A 675 -34.48 5.23 31.92
CA ARG A 675 -35.79 4.57 31.79
C ARG A 675 -35.66 3.08 31.44
N ARG A 676 -34.59 2.70 30.74
CA ARG A 676 -34.35 1.31 30.29
C ARG A 676 -32.87 0.96 30.22
N MET A 677 -32.56 -0.31 30.36
CA MET A 677 -31.24 -0.93 30.17
C MET A 677 -31.23 -1.73 28.86
N VAL A 678 -30.24 -1.51 28.00
CA VAL A 678 -30.06 -2.20 26.71
C VAL A 678 -28.78 -3.03 26.78
N MET A 679 -28.89 -4.34 26.53
CA MET A 679 -27.86 -5.34 26.86
C MET A 679 -27.59 -6.32 25.71
N GLY A 680 -26.33 -6.72 25.56
CA GLY A 680 -25.86 -7.79 24.66
C GLY A 680 -25.62 -9.09 25.45
N HIS A 681 -24.49 -9.76 25.18
CA HIS A 681 -23.88 -10.86 25.95
C HIS A 681 -24.64 -12.20 26.01
N THR A 682 -25.97 -12.15 26.05
CA THR A 682 -26.85 -13.31 26.21
C THR A 682 -27.74 -13.42 24.98
N ILE A 683 -27.32 -14.26 24.05
CA ILE A 683 -28.04 -14.62 22.81
C ILE A 683 -29.52 -14.89 23.10
N GLN A 684 -30.37 -14.22 22.33
CA GLN A 684 -31.82 -14.36 22.33
C GLN A 684 -32.26 -15.19 21.12
N ASP A 685 -32.87 -16.36 21.37
CA ASP A 685 -33.28 -17.28 20.29
C ASP A 685 -34.42 -16.70 19.42
N ASP A 686 -35.30 -15.87 19.99
CA ASP A 686 -36.43 -15.23 19.32
C ASP A 686 -36.08 -13.88 18.65
N GLY A 687 -34.80 -13.48 18.66
CA GLY A 687 -34.35 -12.16 18.20
C GLY A 687 -34.41 -11.07 19.27
N ILE A 688 -34.28 -9.81 18.84
CA ILE A 688 -34.29 -8.65 19.75
C ILE A 688 -35.64 -8.59 20.47
N ASN A 689 -35.64 -8.41 21.78
CA ASN A 689 -36.88 -8.37 22.55
C ASN A 689 -36.76 -7.54 23.84
N GLY A 690 -37.91 -7.09 24.35
CA GLY A 690 -38.05 -6.35 25.61
C GLY A 690 -38.72 -7.19 26.70
N VAL A 691 -38.29 -6.98 27.94
CA VAL A 691 -38.89 -7.54 29.16
C VAL A 691 -39.04 -6.45 30.23
N CYS A 692 -39.86 -6.72 31.25
CA CYS A 692 -40.17 -5.77 32.32
C CYS A 692 -40.74 -4.44 31.79
N GLU A 693 -41.73 -4.49 30.88
CA GLU A 693 -42.32 -3.29 30.24
C GLU A 693 -41.27 -2.45 29.45
N ASP A 694 -40.42 -3.14 28.69
CA ASP A 694 -39.29 -2.59 27.91
C ASP A 694 -38.23 -1.83 28.75
N LYS A 695 -38.22 -2.03 30.07
CA LYS A 695 -37.16 -1.54 30.97
C LYS A 695 -35.86 -2.34 30.81
N ALA A 696 -35.91 -3.58 30.30
CA ALA A 696 -34.75 -4.32 29.84
C ALA A 696 -34.96 -4.73 28.37
N ILE A 697 -34.04 -4.32 27.50
CA ILE A 697 -34.04 -4.68 26.07
C ILE A 697 -32.79 -5.50 25.77
N ARG A 698 -32.99 -6.65 25.14
CA ARG A 698 -31.97 -7.69 24.92
C ARG A 698 -31.69 -7.73 23.42
N ILE A 699 -30.47 -7.38 23.01
CA ILE A 699 -30.13 -7.10 21.60
C ILE A 699 -29.07 -8.04 20.99
N ASP A 700 -28.53 -8.99 21.76
CA ASP A 700 -27.68 -10.05 21.19
C ASP A 700 -28.56 -11.13 20.54
N VAL A 701 -28.48 -11.23 19.22
CA VAL A 701 -29.18 -12.23 18.40
C VAL A 701 -28.28 -13.39 17.94
N GLY A 702 -27.09 -13.53 18.53
CA GLY A 702 -26.12 -14.57 18.15
C GLY A 702 -25.64 -14.43 16.71
N LEU A 703 -25.52 -13.19 16.24
CA LEU A 703 -25.36 -12.77 14.84
C LEU A 703 -24.23 -13.51 14.08
N SER A 704 -23.09 -13.71 14.73
CA SER A 704 -21.89 -14.33 14.15
C SER A 704 -22.09 -15.81 13.80
N LYS A 705 -21.48 -16.27 12.71
CA LYS A 705 -21.39 -17.71 12.38
C LYS A 705 -20.62 -18.53 13.43
N GLY A 706 -19.81 -17.88 14.27
CA GLY A 706 -19.15 -18.50 15.43
C GLY A 706 -20.05 -18.65 16.68
N CYS A 707 -21.30 -18.21 16.58
CA CYS A 707 -22.35 -18.33 17.58
C CYS A 707 -23.53 -19.14 17.02
N THR A 708 -24.69 -18.53 16.78
CA THR A 708 -25.88 -19.20 16.23
C THR A 708 -26.13 -18.88 14.76
N ASN A 709 -25.29 -18.05 14.13
CA ASN A 709 -25.47 -17.55 12.76
C ASN A 709 -26.79 -16.77 12.58
N GLY A 710 -27.27 -16.11 13.65
CA GLY A 710 -28.56 -15.42 13.70
C GLY A 710 -28.77 -14.39 12.59
N LEU A 711 -30.04 -14.12 12.25
CA LEU A 711 -30.36 -13.10 11.24
C LEU A 711 -29.97 -11.70 11.75
N PRO A 712 -29.43 -10.82 10.89
CA PRO A 712 -29.23 -9.42 11.23
C PRO A 712 -30.48 -8.74 11.77
N GLU A 713 -30.39 -8.24 13.00
CA GLU A 713 -31.36 -7.36 13.66
C GLU A 713 -30.62 -6.22 14.37
N VAL A 714 -31.24 -5.05 14.44
CA VAL A 714 -30.78 -3.90 15.21
C VAL A 714 -31.96 -3.19 15.88
N LEU A 715 -31.70 -2.50 16.98
CA LEU A 715 -32.70 -1.68 17.67
C LEU A 715 -32.59 -0.23 17.20
N GLU A 716 -33.70 0.40 16.83
CA GLU A 716 -33.82 1.81 16.49
C GLU A 716 -34.70 2.51 17.54
N ILE A 717 -34.24 3.66 18.06
CA ILE A 717 -34.99 4.49 19.01
C ILE A 717 -34.91 5.94 18.50
N ASN A 718 -36.02 6.48 18.01
CA ASN A 718 -36.10 7.89 17.62
C ASN A 718 -36.54 8.75 18.80
N ALA A 719 -36.26 10.05 18.75
CA ALA A 719 -36.59 10.98 19.84
C ALA A 719 -38.11 11.05 20.11
N GLY A 720 -38.53 10.46 21.24
CA GLY A 720 -39.94 10.43 21.69
C GLY A 720 -40.72 9.18 21.28
N ASP A 721 -40.15 8.34 20.41
CA ASP A 721 -40.79 7.10 19.93
C ASP A 721 -40.51 5.91 20.86
N GLN A 722 -41.30 4.84 20.70
CA GLN A 722 -41.00 3.54 21.29
C GLN A 722 -39.87 2.83 20.50
N PRO A 723 -39.10 1.93 21.14
CA PRO A 723 -38.07 1.15 20.46
C PRO A 723 -38.66 0.30 19.32
N ARG A 724 -37.98 0.32 18.17
CA ARG A 724 -38.33 -0.43 16.96
C ARG A 724 -37.22 -1.41 16.62
N ILE A 725 -37.57 -2.61 16.19
CA ILE A 725 -36.61 -3.58 15.65
C ILE A 725 -36.56 -3.42 14.14
N LEU A 726 -35.37 -3.23 13.59
CA LEU A 726 -35.10 -3.41 12.16
C LEU A 726 -34.51 -4.81 12.01
N THR A 727 -35.16 -5.66 11.22
CA THR A 727 -34.78 -7.07 11.05
C THR A 727 -34.71 -7.44 9.58
N SER A 728 -33.77 -8.33 9.25
CA SER A 728 -33.69 -9.01 7.96
C SER A 728 -34.62 -10.21 7.84
N ASN A 729 -35.39 -10.53 8.90
CA ASN A 729 -36.37 -11.61 8.90
C ASN A 729 -37.60 -11.26 8.03
N PRO A 730 -37.84 -11.97 6.91
CA PRO A 730 -38.92 -11.64 5.97
C PRO A 730 -40.33 -11.82 6.56
N LEU A 731 -40.49 -12.60 7.65
CA LEU A 731 -41.78 -12.77 8.32
C LEU A 731 -42.24 -11.51 9.06
N TYR A 732 -41.30 -10.63 9.45
CA TYR A 732 -41.60 -9.41 10.18
C TYR A 732 -42.12 -8.29 9.27
N ASP A 733 -41.58 -8.21 8.05
CA ASP A 733 -41.98 -7.23 7.03
C ASP A 733 -43.45 -7.42 6.60
N GLU A 734 -43.91 -8.68 6.48
CA GLU A 734 -45.32 -8.98 6.25
C GLU A 734 -46.25 -8.61 7.42
N ARG A 735 -45.82 -8.80 8.67
CA ARG A 735 -46.59 -8.40 9.85
C ARG A 735 -46.68 -6.86 9.95
N TRP A 736 -45.58 -6.16 9.72
CA TRP A 736 -45.54 -4.69 9.69
C TRP A 736 -46.41 -4.09 8.57
N LYS A 737 -46.39 -4.66 7.35
CA LYS A 737 -47.29 -4.26 6.25
C LYS A 737 -48.77 -4.47 6.59
N GLN A 738 -49.11 -5.49 7.39
CA GLN A 738 -50.47 -5.71 7.89
C GLN A 738 -50.87 -4.70 8.96
N GLU A 739 -49.94 -4.25 9.80
CA GLU A 739 -50.17 -3.22 10.82
C GLU A 739 -50.29 -1.81 10.22
N GLN A 740 -49.47 -1.45 9.23
CA GLN A 740 -49.62 -0.18 8.50
C GLN A 740 -50.97 -0.09 7.75
N LYS A 741 -51.50 -1.20 7.22
CA LYS A 741 -52.84 -1.26 6.63
C LYS A 741 -53.99 -0.99 7.62
N ARG A 742 -53.73 -0.94 8.93
CA ARG A 742 -54.72 -0.67 9.98
C ARG A 742 -54.78 0.81 10.41
N GLN A 743 -53.89 1.67 9.93
CA GLN A 743 -53.97 3.11 10.21
C GLN A 743 -54.80 3.86 9.13
N PRO A 744 -55.58 4.91 9.48
CA PRO A 744 -56.47 5.57 8.53
C PRO A 744 -55.69 6.50 7.58
N LEU A 745 -55.69 6.22 6.27
CA LEU A 745 -55.10 7.12 5.29
C LEU A 745 -55.88 8.44 5.15
N VAL A 746 -55.21 9.56 5.43
CA VAL A 746 -55.53 10.83 4.77
C VAL A 746 -55.02 10.73 3.32
N LYS A 747 -55.94 10.82 2.35
CA LYS A 747 -55.62 10.74 0.92
C LYS A 747 -55.28 12.12 0.36
N GLU A 748 -54.10 12.26 -0.23
CA GLU A 748 -53.88 13.22 -1.33
C GLU A 748 -53.60 12.48 -2.64
N GLN A 749 -54.14 13.01 -3.73
CA GLN A 749 -54.16 12.37 -5.04
C GLN A 749 -52.99 12.85 -5.91
N VAL A 750 -52.25 11.93 -6.52
CA VAL A 750 -51.51 12.19 -7.76
C VAL A 750 -51.85 11.07 -8.76
N LYS A 751 -52.08 11.46 -10.02
CA LYS A 751 -52.68 10.62 -11.07
C LYS A 751 -51.68 9.64 -11.68
N GLU A 752 -52.16 8.44 -12.00
CA GLU A 752 -51.49 7.52 -12.92
C GLU A 752 -51.59 8.01 -14.38
N GLY A 753 -50.59 7.65 -15.18
CA GLY A 753 -50.59 7.83 -16.63
C GLY A 753 -49.74 6.76 -17.30
N LEU A 754 -50.36 5.90 -18.12
CA LEU A 754 -49.71 4.82 -18.86
C LEU A 754 -49.19 5.29 -20.22
N ALA A 755 -47.89 5.09 -20.47
CA ALA A 755 -47.30 5.00 -21.81
C ALA A 755 -46.03 4.13 -21.75
N ILE A 756 -45.87 3.17 -22.65
CA ILE A 756 -44.74 2.22 -22.71
C ILE A 756 -44.13 2.26 -24.12
N LEU A 757 -42.81 1.99 -24.23
CA LEU A 757 -41.99 1.83 -25.45
C LEU A 757 -41.64 3.19 -26.11
N VAL A 758 -40.39 3.55 -26.43
CA VAL A 758 -39.26 2.84 -27.08
C VAL A 758 -37.90 3.40 -26.52
N PRO A 759 -36.73 2.73 -26.64
CA PRO A 759 -35.61 2.91 -25.69
C PRO A 759 -34.45 3.82 -26.15
N GLU A 760 -33.50 3.97 -25.20
CA GLU A 760 -32.05 4.19 -25.37
C GLU A 760 -31.43 5.63 -25.32
N ILE A 761 -30.24 5.68 -24.69
CA ILE A 761 -29.13 6.66 -24.80
C ILE A 761 -29.13 7.96 -23.95
N ARG A 762 -28.10 8.04 -23.08
CA ARG A 762 -27.57 9.19 -22.27
C ARG A 762 -28.48 9.64 -21.09
N LEU A 763 -27.95 9.91 -19.89
CA LEU A 763 -26.60 10.36 -19.50
C LEU A 763 -26.02 9.56 -18.32
N LYS A 764 -24.84 8.93 -18.49
CA LYS A 764 -23.92 8.57 -17.40
C LYS A 764 -22.58 9.26 -17.63
N GLU A 765 -22.45 10.49 -17.14
CA GLU A 765 -21.22 11.30 -17.24
C GLU A 765 -20.85 12.02 -15.93
N VAL A 766 -21.58 11.73 -14.85
CA VAL A 766 -21.44 12.42 -13.55
C VAL A 766 -20.56 11.65 -12.56
N GLU A 767 -20.57 10.31 -12.58
CA GLU A 767 -19.81 9.46 -11.65
C GLU A 767 -18.27 9.55 -11.85
N THR A 768 -17.79 9.83 -13.07
CA THR A 768 -16.36 9.79 -13.41
C THR A 768 -15.56 10.97 -12.85
N LYS A 769 -16.20 12.14 -12.70
CA LYS A 769 -15.55 13.33 -12.11
C LYS A 769 -15.30 13.14 -10.61
N GLU A 770 -16.26 12.60 -9.88
CA GLU A 770 -16.15 12.35 -8.44
C GLU A 770 -15.11 11.27 -8.14
N PHE A 771 -15.00 10.21 -8.95
CA PHE A 771 -13.97 9.18 -8.78
C PHE A 771 -12.54 9.74 -8.95
N ILE A 772 -12.32 10.59 -9.96
CA ILE A 772 -11.02 11.21 -10.20
C ILE A 772 -10.72 12.31 -9.17
N LEU A 773 -11.71 13.11 -8.77
CA LEU A 773 -11.58 14.08 -7.68
C LEU A 773 -11.28 13.40 -6.35
N SER A 774 -11.85 12.22 -6.09
CA SER A 774 -11.57 11.40 -4.91
C SER A 774 -10.12 10.90 -4.92
N ILE A 775 -9.62 10.38 -6.06
CA ILE A 775 -8.21 9.97 -6.19
C ILE A 775 -7.26 11.17 -6.00
N ILE A 776 -7.64 12.36 -6.46
CA ILE A 776 -6.84 13.58 -6.25
C ILE A 776 -6.91 14.04 -4.78
N HIS A 777 -8.08 14.01 -4.12
CA HIS A 777 -8.26 14.33 -2.69
C HIS A 777 -7.59 13.33 -1.75
N ILE A 778 -7.33 12.10 -2.20
CA ILE A 778 -6.57 11.08 -1.46
C ILE A 778 -5.05 11.35 -1.50
N MET A 779 -4.58 12.25 -2.38
CA MET A 779 -3.14 12.47 -2.65
C MET A 779 -2.67 13.93 -2.52
N ILE A 780 -3.48 14.81 -1.93
CA ILE A 780 -3.10 16.11 -1.36
C ILE A 780 -3.12 15.97 0.17
#